data_AF-A0A5B1BHI5-F1
#
_entry.id   AF-A0A5B1BHI5-F1
#
_cell.length_a   1.000
_cell.length_b   1.000
_cell.length_c   1.000
_cell.angle_alpha   90.00
_cell.angle_beta   90.00
_cell.angle_gamma   90.00
#
_symmetry.space_group_name_H-M   'P 1'
#
loop_
_entity.id
_entity.type
_entity.pdbx_description
1 polymer ?
#
loop_
_entity_poly.entity_id
_entity_poly.type
_entity_poly.pdbx_seq_one_letter_code
_entity_poly.pdbx_strand_id
1 'polypeptide(L)'
;MKFSLKTIPLGKIAFLFMLFQWNIQINAQFTEINASNGGKVLRANAPGGTGNVQDIRNKLTAAGVPAEAINSRLTNGVFSRNIAQTAAVKETASFISNTNNRPATYTGTGQVVNANNLENRRAAIAANGGTFIFRGTINIPSKSKLIQVGSNTTIWIDGTVKYTGPIIPGTTPDIFSVSDVINGAFEVRGSNNSNTKNNVKFFGTRRGKIETNDRAAGIFTRFARNLTIQGIKFVKCRNVVFVNNTFGSSVVRGNIIHNSTRRAIHIKASRDVLIEKNFIYDADVDGIDLDAFSKFAKVRKNVLVKSGSRYQVWTEIVTTDCEIDANVGIHVNKTDGGFQENGSENGQSPTARNKWTNNHVFYADGTAYRQGFSFHPQRVIDKGSTTFNNNFVWQTENSAHKRNPKNNTLQDVKYYISNGSAPPPPPPTGNSNLVHIRKRNAGNFAIDGRSGGSNGQNVYLWNQNSSNNNQQWEEIDRGNGFYSYKKKGTNFCLDGGNGGDNGQNIYLWSCSANNQNQHWKKISVGGDNYRLEKRNAPGYSIDGNNGGNAGQNIYLWSSNNNNQNQHWKFTSVNNRSNNFDTITDGAITMFPNPVSDQLTIMGLTNEKYNLHIYNIQGALSYDKEIRIQDKTATVDISNLPVGSYIIKIFNSNNVLATELLMINR
;
A
#
# COMPACT_ATOMS: atom_id res chain seq x y z
N MET A 1 -32.46 2.00 56.40
CA MET A 1 -31.04 2.17 55.98
C MET A 1 -30.97 3.24 54.90
N LYS A 2 -30.29 4.36 55.19
CA LYS A 2 -30.00 5.42 54.21
C LYS A 2 -28.87 4.95 53.30
N PHE A 3 -29.10 4.84 51.99
CA PHE A 3 -28.02 4.73 51.01
C PHE A 3 -27.68 6.12 50.47
N SER A 4 -26.44 6.53 50.71
CA SER A 4 -25.83 7.77 50.21
C SER A 4 -25.62 7.66 48.69
N LEU A 5 -26.22 8.56 47.91
CA LEU A 5 -25.84 8.83 46.52
C LEU A 5 -24.43 9.41 46.50
N LYS A 6 -23.42 8.56 46.24
CA LYS A 6 -22.09 9.05 45.88
C LYS A 6 -22.16 9.63 44.48
N THR A 7 -21.82 10.91 44.37
CA THR A 7 -21.59 11.66 43.15
C THR A 7 -20.63 10.90 42.23
N ILE A 8 -21.10 10.55 41.04
CA ILE A 8 -20.25 10.04 39.95
C ILE A 8 -19.57 11.26 39.32
N PRO A 9 -18.23 11.27 39.15
CA PRO A 9 -17.54 12.39 38.50
C PRO A 9 -18.07 12.57 37.07
N LEU A 10 -18.37 13.81 36.67
CA LEU A 10 -18.88 14.17 35.33
C LEU A 10 -18.09 13.54 34.16
N GLY A 11 -16.80 13.24 34.36
CA GLY A 11 -15.95 12.56 33.38
C GLY A 11 -16.30 11.09 33.07
N LYS A 12 -17.02 10.38 33.95
CA LYS A 12 -17.43 8.98 33.70
C LYS A 12 -18.80 8.86 33.01
N ILE A 13 -19.66 9.86 33.14
CA ILE A 13 -20.94 9.92 32.41
C ILE A 13 -20.70 10.30 30.94
N ALA A 14 -19.71 11.16 30.66
CA ALA A 14 -19.28 11.46 29.29
C ALA A 14 -18.65 10.25 28.58
N PHE A 15 -17.97 9.36 29.31
CA PHE A 15 -17.35 8.16 28.72
C PHE A 15 -18.36 7.05 28.41
N LEU A 16 -19.42 6.90 29.22
CA LEU A 16 -20.52 5.99 28.93
C LEU A 16 -21.41 6.50 27.80
N PHE A 17 -21.60 7.82 27.66
CA PHE A 17 -22.28 8.42 26.50
C PHE A 17 -21.42 8.38 25.23
N MET A 18 -20.08 8.50 25.32
CA MET A 18 -19.20 8.31 24.17
C MET A 18 -19.14 6.85 23.71
N LEU A 19 -19.18 5.86 24.60
CA LEU A 19 -19.23 4.44 24.22
C LEU A 19 -20.59 4.02 23.64
N PHE A 20 -21.68 4.69 24.03
CA PHE A 20 -22.99 4.48 23.40
C PHE A 20 -23.17 5.25 22.09
N GLN A 21 -22.50 6.40 21.90
CA GLN A 21 -22.50 7.13 20.63
C GLN A 21 -21.42 6.70 19.63
N TRP A 22 -20.40 5.93 20.04
CA TRP A 22 -19.47 5.30 19.09
C TRP A 22 -20.06 4.05 18.40
N ASN A 23 -21.16 3.51 18.94
CA ASN A 23 -22.00 2.52 18.25
C ASN A 23 -23.10 3.16 17.38
N ILE A 24 -23.21 4.49 17.35
CA ILE A 24 -24.23 5.21 16.56
C ILE A 24 -23.56 6.39 15.84
N GLN A 25 -22.77 6.07 14.82
CA GLN A 25 -22.44 6.86 13.60
C GLN A 25 -21.11 6.29 13.08
N ILE A 26 -21.05 5.33 12.15
CA ILE A 26 -21.76 5.22 10.87
C ILE A 26 -22.15 3.75 10.72
N ASN A 27 -23.35 3.38 11.18
CA ASN A 27 -24.05 2.27 10.52
C ASN A 27 -24.38 2.83 9.14
N ALA A 28 -23.58 2.50 8.13
CA ALA A 28 -24.10 2.51 6.79
C ALA A 28 -25.28 1.54 6.87
N GLN A 29 -26.51 2.06 6.93
CA GLN A 29 -27.71 1.24 7.04
C GLN A 29 -27.72 0.37 5.79
N PHE A 30 -27.22 -0.86 5.93
CA PHE A 30 -27.15 -1.79 4.83
C PHE A 30 -28.59 -2.11 4.45
N THR A 31 -28.96 -1.70 3.26
CA THR A 31 -30.21 -2.07 2.65
C THR A 31 -30.06 -3.45 2.03
N GLU A 32 -30.99 -4.33 2.32
CA GLU A 32 -31.11 -5.60 1.61
C GLU A 32 -31.66 -5.34 0.21
N ILE A 33 -31.01 -5.89 -0.81
CA ILE A 33 -31.44 -5.80 -2.21
C ILE A 33 -31.36 -7.15 -2.90
N ASN A 34 -32.08 -7.32 -4.00
CA ASN A 34 -32.01 -8.52 -4.81
C ASN A 34 -30.62 -8.67 -5.45
N ALA A 35 -30.05 -9.86 -5.33
CA ALA A 35 -28.83 -10.22 -6.04
C ALA A 35 -29.15 -10.57 -7.50
N SER A 36 -28.23 -10.26 -8.42
CA SER A 36 -28.35 -10.57 -9.85
C SER A 36 -28.38 -12.06 -10.16
N ASN A 37 -28.05 -12.94 -9.21
CA ASN A 37 -28.07 -14.39 -9.35
C ASN A 37 -29.12 -15.09 -8.48
N GLY A 38 -30.14 -14.34 -8.03
CA GLY A 38 -31.14 -14.82 -7.08
C GLY A 38 -30.68 -14.71 -5.63
N GLY A 39 -31.65 -14.65 -4.71
CA GLY A 39 -31.38 -14.33 -3.31
C GLY A 39 -31.13 -12.82 -3.11
N LYS A 40 -30.40 -12.51 -2.04
CA LYS A 40 -30.28 -11.14 -1.52
C LYS A 40 -28.83 -10.80 -1.17
N VAL A 41 -28.47 -9.53 -1.20
CA VAL A 41 -27.18 -9.01 -0.70
C VAL A 41 -27.39 -7.74 0.12
N LEU A 42 -26.41 -7.42 0.96
CA LEU A 42 -26.37 -6.15 1.68
C LEU A 42 -25.67 -5.09 0.83
N ARG A 43 -26.32 -3.95 0.68
CA ARG A 43 -25.78 -2.77 0.00
C ARG A 43 -25.87 -1.55 0.89
N ALA A 44 -24.80 -0.77 0.96
CA ALA A 44 -24.83 0.55 1.54
C ALA A 44 -24.10 1.58 0.67
N ASN A 45 -24.27 2.84 1.02
CA ASN A 45 -23.46 3.92 0.50
C ASN A 45 -22.00 3.74 0.97
N ALA A 46 -21.05 3.98 0.08
CA ALA A 46 -19.63 3.86 0.39
C ALA A 46 -19.27 4.87 1.50
N PRO A 47 -18.65 4.42 2.62
CA PRO A 47 -18.18 5.34 3.64
C PRO A 47 -17.01 6.17 3.11
N GLY A 48 -16.80 7.36 3.67
CA GLY A 48 -15.61 8.14 3.40
C GLY A 48 -14.33 7.37 3.76
N GLY A 49 -13.34 7.39 2.87
CA GLY A 49 -12.04 6.79 3.14
C GLY A 49 -11.15 7.69 4.00
N THR A 50 -10.39 7.10 4.93
CA THR A 50 -9.44 7.79 5.80
C THR A 50 -7.98 7.56 5.40
N GLY A 51 -7.72 6.67 4.43
CA GLY A 51 -6.36 6.31 4.01
C GLY A 51 -5.53 7.49 3.50
N ASN A 52 -4.25 7.49 3.85
CA ASN A 52 -3.26 8.47 3.40
C ASN A 52 -2.69 8.05 2.04
N VAL A 53 -3.31 8.56 0.97
CA VAL A 53 -2.93 8.23 -0.41
C VAL A 53 -1.50 8.66 -0.73
N GLN A 54 -1.03 9.80 -0.20
CA GLN A 54 0.31 10.31 -0.48
C GLN A 54 1.40 9.44 0.16
N ASP A 55 1.16 8.93 1.38
CA ASP A 55 2.05 7.95 2.02
C ASP A 55 2.18 6.67 1.17
N ILE A 56 1.06 6.17 0.64
CA ILE A 56 1.08 5.02 -0.28
C ILE A 56 1.88 5.35 -1.55
N ARG A 57 1.67 6.52 -2.18
CA ARG A 57 2.46 6.94 -3.36
C ARG A 57 3.95 6.97 -3.06
N ASN A 58 4.35 7.56 -1.92
CA ASN A 58 5.74 7.68 -1.52
C ASN A 58 6.38 6.30 -1.33
N LYS A 59 5.71 5.39 -0.62
CA LYS A 59 6.18 4.02 -0.38
C LYS A 59 6.32 3.22 -1.67
N LEU A 60 5.31 3.26 -2.54
CA LEU A 60 5.35 2.53 -3.82
C LEU A 60 6.45 3.09 -4.74
N THR A 61 6.63 4.42 -4.78
CA THR A 61 7.73 5.07 -5.51
C THR A 61 9.09 4.61 -4.99
N ALA A 62 9.29 4.63 -3.67
CA ALA A 62 10.53 4.18 -3.02
C ALA A 62 10.81 2.68 -3.26
N ALA A 63 9.77 1.87 -3.45
CA ALA A 63 9.86 0.46 -3.79
C ALA A 63 10.18 0.20 -5.28
N GLY A 64 10.18 1.23 -6.13
CA GLY A 64 10.40 1.08 -7.57
C GLY A 64 9.20 0.48 -8.32
N VAL A 65 7.99 0.67 -7.79
CA VAL A 65 6.73 0.35 -8.49
C VAL A 65 6.56 1.33 -9.67
N PRO A 66 6.12 0.86 -10.85
CA PRO A 66 5.95 1.73 -12.02
C PRO A 66 4.95 2.88 -11.79
N ALA A 67 5.21 4.04 -12.39
CA ALA A 67 4.41 5.24 -12.19
C ALA A 67 2.96 5.07 -12.68
N GLU A 68 2.75 4.32 -13.75
CA GLU A 68 1.44 3.96 -14.28
C GLU A 68 0.60 3.13 -13.30
N ALA A 69 1.24 2.29 -12.47
CA ALA A 69 0.58 1.54 -11.43
C ALA A 69 0.20 2.44 -10.26
N ILE A 70 1.12 3.33 -9.85
CA ILE A 70 0.89 4.31 -8.79
C ILE A 70 -0.26 5.25 -9.19
N ASN A 71 -0.21 5.80 -10.40
CA ASN A 71 -1.19 6.77 -10.89
C ASN A 71 -2.50 6.13 -11.39
N SER A 72 -2.69 4.82 -11.21
CA SER A 72 -3.93 4.14 -11.53
C SER A 72 -5.04 4.41 -10.49
N ARG A 73 -6.16 3.68 -10.61
CA ARG A 73 -7.25 3.62 -9.62
C ARG A 73 -6.79 3.23 -8.20
N LEU A 74 -5.57 2.73 -8.04
CA LEU A 74 -4.94 2.50 -6.73
C LEU A 74 -4.81 3.77 -5.90
N THR A 75 -4.34 4.87 -6.49
CA THR A 75 -4.12 6.15 -5.77
C THR A 75 -4.91 7.32 -6.34
N ASN A 76 -5.76 7.06 -7.34
CA ASN A 76 -6.66 8.04 -7.94
C ASN A 76 -8.11 7.53 -7.95
N GLY A 77 -9.05 8.46 -8.11
CA GLY A 77 -10.48 8.15 -8.16
C GLY A 77 -11.17 8.11 -6.80
N VAL A 78 -12.48 7.89 -6.84
CA VAL A 78 -13.41 8.07 -5.70
C VAL A 78 -13.13 7.15 -4.52
N PHE A 79 -12.55 5.97 -4.75
CA PHE A 79 -12.22 5.01 -3.70
C PHE A 79 -10.75 5.04 -3.26
N SER A 80 -9.92 5.93 -3.80
CA SER A 80 -8.47 5.95 -3.53
C SER A 80 -8.12 5.96 -2.04
N ARG A 81 -8.87 6.71 -1.23
CA ARG A 81 -8.67 6.76 0.24
C ARG A 81 -9.15 5.49 0.94
N ASN A 82 -10.24 4.88 0.48
CA ASN A 82 -10.71 3.59 1.00
C ASN A 82 -9.71 2.49 0.67
N ILE A 83 -9.16 2.50 -0.55
CA ILE A 83 -8.11 1.58 -0.98
C ILE A 83 -6.85 1.76 -0.11
N ALA A 84 -6.38 3.00 0.05
CA ALA A 84 -5.19 3.31 0.83
C ALA A 84 -5.29 2.96 2.32
N GLN A 85 -6.50 2.81 2.88
CA GLN A 85 -6.69 2.46 4.29
C GLN A 85 -6.66 0.95 4.55
N THR A 86 -6.86 0.12 3.51
CA THR A 86 -6.88 -1.34 3.63
C THR A 86 -5.56 -1.88 4.17
N ALA A 87 -5.62 -2.97 4.94
CA ALA A 87 -4.43 -3.63 5.46
C ALA A 87 -3.51 -4.10 4.32
N ALA A 88 -4.09 -4.67 3.25
CA ALA A 88 -3.36 -5.14 2.08
C ALA A 88 -2.45 -4.04 1.49
N VAL A 89 -3.01 -2.85 1.22
CA VAL A 89 -2.28 -1.76 0.57
C VAL A 89 -1.23 -1.17 1.51
N LYS A 90 -1.59 -0.88 2.77
CA LYS A 90 -0.65 -0.31 3.75
C LYS A 90 0.53 -1.24 4.02
N GLU A 91 0.24 -2.51 4.30
CA GLU A 91 1.27 -3.48 4.69
C GLU A 91 2.09 -3.91 3.48
N THR A 92 1.49 -4.10 2.30
CA THR A 92 2.26 -4.40 1.08
C THR A 92 3.19 -3.26 0.75
N ALA A 93 2.69 -2.02 0.65
CA ALA A 93 3.51 -0.85 0.33
C ALA A 93 4.65 -0.66 1.34
N SER A 94 4.38 -0.85 2.64
CA SER A 94 5.41 -0.78 3.68
C SER A 94 6.41 -1.93 3.58
N PHE A 95 5.97 -3.15 3.29
CA PHE A 95 6.84 -4.31 3.17
C PHE A 95 7.82 -4.17 1.99
N ILE A 96 7.31 -3.80 0.80
CA ILE A 96 8.12 -3.73 -0.42
C ILE A 96 9.00 -2.48 -0.50
N SER A 97 8.72 -1.46 0.32
CA SER A 97 9.56 -0.26 0.46
C SER A 97 10.59 -0.38 1.57
N ASN A 98 10.43 -1.30 2.52
CA ASN A 98 11.37 -1.49 3.62
C ASN A 98 12.72 -2.03 3.13
N THR A 99 13.81 -1.35 3.49
CA THR A 99 15.19 -1.70 3.13
C THR A 99 15.68 -3.01 3.74
N ASN A 100 15.10 -3.47 4.85
CA ASN A 100 15.44 -4.76 5.45
C ASN A 100 14.89 -5.93 4.63
N ASN A 101 13.74 -5.73 3.99
CA ASN A 101 13.12 -6.76 3.14
C ASN A 101 13.68 -6.74 1.71
N ARG A 102 14.05 -5.54 1.23
CA ARG A 102 14.61 -5.28 -0.09
C ARG A 102 15.74 -4.26 0.06
N PRO A 103 16.98 -4.69 0.35
CA PRO A 103 18.10 -3.76 0.50
C PRO A 103 18.44 -3.09 -0.83
N ALA A 104 19.16 -1.98 -0.80
CA ALA A 104 19.58 -1.31 -2.03
C ALA A 104 20.51 -2.20 -2.90
N THR A 105 21.37 -2.96 -2.23
CA THR A 105 22.28 -3.96 -2.80
C THR A 105 22.55 -5.03 -1.74
N TYR A 106 22.98 -6.23 -2.13
CA TYR A 106 23.33 -7.28 -1.17
C TYR A 106 24.82 -7.20 -0.81
N THR A 107 25.11 -7.08 0.49
CA THR A 107 26.48 -6.92 1.02
C THR A 107 26.97 -8.15 1.80
N GLY A 108 26.15 -9.20 1.91
CA GLY A 108 26.53 -10.42 2.60
C GLY A 108 27.49 -11.31 1.79
N THR A 109 27.87 -12.44 2.39
CA THR A 109 28.79 -13.41 1.81
C THR A 109 28.11 -14.29 0.75
N GLY A 110 28.83 -14.59 -0.33
CA GLY A 110 28.35 -15.44 -1.41
C GLY A 110 29.19 -15.30 -2.68
N GLN A 111 28.94 -16.16 -3.65
CA GLN A 111 29.63 -16.15 -4.94
C GLN A 111 28.95 -15.17 -5.88
N VAL A 112 29.68 -14.17 -6.37
CA VAL A 112 29.16 -13.21 -7.35
C VAL A 112 29.04 -13.87 -8.72
N VAL A 113 27.83 -13.83 -9.28
CA VAL A 113 27.50 -14.27 -10.63
C VAL A 113 27.24 -13.02 -11.48
N ASN A 114 27.89 -12.90 -12.63
CA ASN A 114 27.76 -11.79 -13.57
C ASN A 114 27.77 -12.32 -15.02
N ALA A 115 27.65 -11.43 -16.00
CA ALA A 115 27.57 -11.79 -17.42
C ALA A 115 28.76 -12.62 -17.91
N ASN A 116 29.97 -12.37 -17.38
CA ASN A 116 31.20 -12.97 -17.84
C ASN A 116 31.47 -14.35 -17.21
N ASN A 117 30.85 -14.65 -16.07
CA ASN A 117 31.16 -15.86 -15.31
C ASN A 117 29.96 -16.81 -15.10
N LEU A 118 28.75 -16.45 -15.56
CA LEU A 118 27.55 -17.27 -15.37
C LEU A 118 27.78 -18.72 -15.83
N GLU A 119 28.33 -18.91 -17.03
CA GLU A 119 28.54 -20.23 -17.62
C GLU A 119 29.41 -21.13 -16.72
N ASN A 120 30.48 -20.57 -16.15
CA ASN A 120 31.37 -21.29 -15.23
C ASN A 120 30.71 -21.58 -13.87
N ARG A 121 29.63 -20.87 -13.51
CA ARG A 121 28.93 -21.02 -12.23
C ARG A 121 27.70 -21.92 -12.29
N ARG A 122 27.20 -22.26 -13.47
CA ARG A 122 25.96 -23.04 -13.65
C ARG A 122 25.97 -24.36 -12.87
N ALA A 123 27.06 -25.11 -12.95
CA ALA A 123 27.19 -26.39 -12.26
C ALA A 123 27.11 -26.22 -10.73
N ALA A 124 27.75 -25.19 -10.19
CA ALA A 124 27.72 -24.89 -8.76
C ALA A 124 26.31 -24.43 -8.29
N ILE A 125 25.61 -23.63 -9.10
CA ILE A 125 24.24 -23.18 -8.78
C ILE A 125 23.24 -24.36 -8.79
N ALA A 126 23.44 -25.31 -9.70
CA ALA A 126 22.61 -26.51 -9.82
C ALA A 126 22.92 -27.57 -8.75
N ALA A 127 24.10 -27.49 -8.12
CA ALA A 127 24.53 -28.38 -7.06
C ALA A 127 23.81 -28.09 -5.73
N ASN A 128 24.10 -28.90 -4.71
CA ASN A 128 23.54 -28.74 -3.38
C ASN A 128 24.35 -27.71 -2.58
N GLY A 129 23.70 -26.62 -2.14
CA GLY A 129 24.27 -25.64 -1.23
C GLY A 129 24.89 -24.43 -1.93
N GLY A 130 24.97 -23.32 -1.18
CA GLY A 130 25.69 -22.12 -1.57
C GLY A 130 24.80 -20.88 -1.63
N THR A 131 25.46 -19.71 -1.62
CA THR A 131 24.82 -18.41 -1.83
C THR A 131 25.39 -17.79 -3.10
N PHE A 132 24.53 -17.44 -4.04
CA PHE A 132 24.91 -16.86 -5.34
C PHE A 132 24.26 -15.50 -5.54
N ILE A 133 25.08 -14.51 -5.92
CA ILE A 133 24.69 -13.10 -6.00
C ILE A 133 24.73 -12.67 -7.46
N PHE A 134 23.57 -12.60 -8.10
CA PHE A 134 23.43 -12.20 -9.51
C PHE A 134 23.52 -10.68 -9.61
N ARG A 135 24.70 -10.18 -9.99
CA ARG A 135 25.03 -8.75 -10.02
C ARG A 135 25.27 -8.24 -11.43
N GLY A 136 24.76 -7.03 -11.70
CA GLY A 136 24.81 -6.41 -13.02
C GLY A 136 23.70 -6.92 -13.94
N THR A 137 23.90 -6.83 -15.26
CA THR A 137 22.95 -7.34 -16.26
C THR A 137 23.42 -8.67 -16.80
N ILE A 138 22.60 -9.70 -16.69
CA ILE A 138 22.94 -11.08 -17.03
C ILE A 138 21.90 -11.59 -18.01
N ASN A 139 22.33 -11.90 -19.23
CA ASN A 139 21.44 -12.39 -20.29
C ASN A 139 21.40 -13.92 -20.32
N ILE A 140 20.21 -14.47 -20.53
CA ILE A 140 19.97 -15.89 -20.78
C ILE A 140 19.53 -16.02 -22.25
N PRO A 141 20.45 -16.39 -23.17
CA PRO A 141 20.22 -16.25 -24.61
C PRO A 141 19.39 -17.37 -25.24
N SER A 142 19.09 -18.45 -24.51
CA SER A 142 18.33 -19.58 -25.05
C SER A 142 17.77 -20.48 -23.96
N LYS A 143 16.85 -21.38 -24.34
CA LYS A 143 16.26 -22.41 -23.45
C LYS A 143 17.31 -23.31 -22.80
N SER A 144 18.37 -23.69 -23.51
CA SER A 144 19.44 -24.54 -22.94
C SER A 144 20.30 -23.81 -21.90
N LYS A 145 20.14 -22.49 -21.77
CA LYS A 145 20.86 -21.63 -20.84
C LYS A 145 20.00 -21.16 -19.66
N LEU A 146 18.80 -21.71 -19.46
CA LEU A 146 18.02 -21.47 -18.24
C LEU A 146 18.79 -21.95 -16.99
N ILE A 147 18.61 -21.28 -15.86
CA ILE A 147 19.45 -21.48 -14.68
C ILE A 147 18.82 -22.53 -13.77
N GLN A 148 19.43 -23.71 -13.70
CA GLN A 148 19.03 -24.75 -12.73
C GLN A 148 19.52 -24.38 -11.33
N VAL A 149 18.68 -24.57 -10.32
CA VAL A 149 19.01 -24.28 -8.92
C VAL A 149 18.79 -25.54 -8.07
N GLY A 150 19.83 -25.96 -7.35
CA GLY A 150 19.80 -27.13 -6.48
C GLY A 150 19.30 -26.84 -5.06
N SER A 151 19.25 -27.88 -4.24
CA SER A 151 18.82 -27.80 -2.83
C SER A 151 19.75 -26.89 -2.00
N ASN A 152 19.26 -26.42 -0.85
CA ASN A 152 20.01 -25.61 0.13
C ASN A 152 20.70 -24.37 -0.45
N THR A 153 20.16 -23.86 -1.56
CA THR A 153 20.76 -22.78 -2.34
C THR A 153 20.01 -21.47 -2.09
N THR A 154 20.78 -20.40 -1.85
CA THR A 154 20.26 -19.04 -1.74
C THR A 154 20.70 -18.21 -2.94
N ILE A 155 19.73 -17.65 -3.65
CA ILE A 155 19.94 -16.79 -4.80
C ILE A 155 19.57 -15.37 -4.40
N TRP A 156 20.51 -14.44 -4.56
CA TRP A 156 20.26 -13.01 -4.48
C TRP A 156 20.24 -12.41 -5.88
N ILE A 157 19.13 -11.77 -6.24
CA ILE A 157 19.00 -10.97 -7.46
C ILE A 157 19.37 -9.54 -7.10
N ASP A 158 20.58 -9.13 -7.47
CA ASP A 158 21.18 -7.82 -7.17
C ASP A 158 21.60 -7.08 -8.46
N GLY A 159 20.68 -7.09 -9.42
CA GLY A 159 20.86 -6.64 -10.79
C GLY A 159 19.69 -7.09 -11.66
N THR A 160 19.91 -7.21 -12.96
CA THR A 160 18.91 -7.70 -13.91
C THR A 160 19.31 -9.06 -14.46
N VAL A 161 18.47 -10.08 -14.27
CA VAL A 161 18.56 -11.35 -15.00
C VAL A 161 17.50 -11.34 -16.09
N LYS A 162 17.93 -11.41 -17.36
CA LYS A 162 17.07 -11.22 -18.51
C LYS A 162 17.12 -12.41 -19.45
N TYR A 163 15.98 -13.06 -19.71
CA TYR A 163 15.88 -13.98 -20.83
C TYR A 163 15.77 -13.20 -22.14
N THR A 164 16.73 -13.42 -23.03
CA THR A 164 16.85 -12.77 -24.34
C THR A 164 16.70 -13.76 -25.49
N GLY A 165 16.48 -15.04 -25.18
CA GLY A 165 16.33 -16.07 -26.19
C GLY A 165 15.02 -16.01 -26.97
N PRO A 166 14.91 -16.85 -28.01
CA PRO A 166 13.70 -16.94 -28.82
C PRO A 166 12.51 -17.46 -28.00
N ILE A 167 11.32 -17.40 -28.60
CA ILE A 167 10.11 -18.01 -28.05
C ILE A 167 10.37 -19.49 -27.80
N ILE A 168 10.05 -19.97 -26.60
CA ILE A 168 10.16 -21.39 -26.28
C ILE A 168 8.90 -22.10 -26.82
N PRO A 169 9.01 -23.20 -27.58
CA PRO A 169 7.84 -23.94 -28.04
C PRO A 169 6.92 -24.32 -26.87
N GLY A 170 5.61 -24.10 -27.01
CA GLY A 170 4.63 -24.26 -25.92
C GLY A 170 4.49 -23.04 -25.00
N THR A 171 5.22 -21.95 -25.27
CA THR A 171 5.07 -20.66 -24.56
C THR A 171 4.48 -19.56 -25.45
N THR A 172 3.88 -19.93 -26.58
CA THR A 172 3.13 -19.00 -27.43
C THR A 172 1.90 -18.47 -26.68
N PRO A 173 1.49 -17.21 -26.94
CA PRO A 173 0.26 -16.65 -26.37
C PRO A 173 -0.93 -17.27 -27.10
N ASP A 174 -1.32 -18.48 -26.73
CA ASP A 174 -2.55 -19.11 -27.22
C ASP A 174 -3.69 -19.00 -26.19
N ILE A 175 -4.87 -19.16 -26.76
CA ILE A 175 -6.19 -18.83 -26.24
C ILE A 175 -6.59 -19.87 -25.19
N PHE A 176 -6.46 -19.49 -23.93
CA PHE A 176 -7.06 -20.08 -22.72
C PHE A 176 -6.67 -21.51 -22.24
N SER A 177 -6.12 -22.44 -23.02
CA SER A 177 -5.38 -23.63 -22.50
C SER A 177 -4.68 -24.31 -23.69
N VAL A 178 -3.36 -24.58 -23.63
CA VAL A 178 -2.77 -25.84 -23.18
C VAL A 178 -1.24 -25.64 -23.00
N SER A 179 -0.60 -26.40 -22.11
CA SER A 179 0.83 -26.29 -21.74
C SER A 179 1.15 -25.13 -20.78
N ASP A 180 1.00 -25.40 -19.49
CA ASP A 180 1.73 -24.73 -18.43
C ASP A 180 3.17 -24.49 -18.86
N VAL A 181 3.64 -23.24 -18.83
CA VAL A 181 5.04 -22.96 -19.17
C VAL A 181 5.92 -23.75 -18.22
N ILE A 182 6.56 -24.82 -18.72
CA ILE A 182 7.44 -25.67 -17.91
C ILE A 182 8.74 -24.91 -17.60
N ASN A 183 9.04 -23.80 -18.29
CA ASN A 183 10.34 -23.14 -18.23
C ASN A 183 10.35 -21.79 -17.51
N GLY A 184 11.41 -21.55 -16.74
CA GLY A 184 11.65 -20.26 -16.07
C GLY A 184 13.10 -19.80 -16.25
N ALA A 185 13.35 -18.48 -16.17
CA ALA A 185 14.72 -17.97 -16.14
C ALA A 185 15.56 -18.67 -15.06
N PHE A 186 14.92 -18.91 -13.91
CA PHE A 186 15.39 -19.86 -12.90
C PHE A 186 14.46 -21.06 -12.79
N GLU A 187 15.05 -22.23 -12.60
CA GLU A 187 14.35 -23.50 -12.52
C GLU A 187 14.79 -24.31 -11.31
N VAL A 188 13.85 -24.57 -10.40
CA VAL A 188 14.03 -25.53 -9.30
C VAL A 188 13.35 -26.83 -9.72
N ARG A 189 14.10 -27.71 -10.38
CA ARG A 189 13.59 -28.98 -10.91
C ARG A 189 14.03 -30.17 -10.07
N GLY A 190 13.10 -30.69 -9.28
CA GLY A 190 13.22 -32.00 -8.65
C GLY A 190 12.41 -33.08 -9.37
N SER A 191 12.33 -34.23 -8.73
CA SER A 191 11.49 -35.37 -9.12
C SER A 191 10.72 -35.90 -7.92
N ASN A 192 9.63 -36.65 -8.14
CA ASN A 192 8.83 -37.28 -7.08
C ASN A 192 9.53 -38.49 -6.42
N ASN A 193 10.75 -38.26 -5.92
CA ASN A 193 11.61 -39.24 -5.26
C ASN A 193 12.64 -38.47 -4.39
N SER A 194 13.77 -39.12 -4.08
CA SER A 194 14.89 -38.53 -3.35
C SER A 194 15.47 -37.26 -3.97
N ASN A 195 15.17 -36.95 -5.24
CA ASN A 195 15.61 -35.74 -5.95
C ASN A 195 14.66 -34.53 -5.78
N THR A 196 13.69 -34.58 -4.86
CA THR A 196 12.90 -33.39 -4.48
C THR A 196 13.84 -32.29 -3.98
N LYS A 197 13.77 -31.08 -4.55
CA LYS A 197 14.67 -29.98 -4.15
C LYS A 197 14.18 -29.36 -2.84
N ASN A 198 15.07 -29.09 -1.89
CA ASN A 198 14.68 -28.58 -0.57
C ASN A 198 15.40 -27.29 -0.23
N ASN A 199 14.75 -26.40 0.53
CA ASN A 199 15.35 -25.21 1.13
C ASN A 199 16.04 -24.31 0.09
N VAL A 200 15.31 -23.96 -0.98
CA VAL A 200 15.77 -23.04 -2.02
C VAL A 200 15.19 -21.66 -1.76
N LYS A 201 16.04 -20.63 -1.77
CA LYS A 201 15.63 -19.25 -1.45
C LYS A 201 16.02 -18.31 -2.57
N PHE A 202 15.09 -17.45 -2.96
CA PHE A 202 15.30 -16.35 -3.89
C PHE A 202 14.96 -15.05 -3.19
N PHE A 203 15.93 -14.14 -3.13
CA PHE A 203 15.79 -12.80 -2.55
C PHE A 203 16.13 -11.73 -3.58
N GLY A 204 15.37 -10.64 -3.58
CA GLY A 204 15.61 -9.48 -4.44
C GLY A 204 16.07 -8.26 -3.66
N THR A 205 17.04 -7.53 -4.22
CA THR A 205 17.35 -6.16 -3.79
C THR A 205 16.40 -5.17 -4.48
N ARG A 206 16.47 -3.87 -4.16
CA ARG A 206 15.73 -2.82 -4.89
C ARG A 206 16.12 -2.75 -6.38
N ARG A 207 17.35 -3.16 -6.70
CA ARG A 207 17.87 -3.26 -8.07
C ARG A 207 17.54 -4.60 -8.72
N GLY A 208 17.17 -5.59 -7.91
CA GLY A 208 16.88 -6.96 -8.33
C GLY A 208 15.66 -7.07 -9.23
N LYS A 209 15.89 -7.47 -10.48
CA LYS A 209 14.88 -7.63 -11.52
C LYS A 209 15.07 -8.95 -12.29
N ILE A 210 13.98 -9.67 -12.53
CA ILE A 210 13.92 -10.77 -13.50
C ILE A 210 13.00 -10.35 -14.65
N GLU A 211 13.46 -10.50 -15.89
CA GLU A 211 12.74 -10.10 -17.10
C GLU A 211 12.79 -11.21 -18.16
N THR A 212 11.67 -11.64 -18.74
CA THR A 212 11.67 -12.83 -19.62
C THR A 212 10.93 -12.69 -20.94
N ASN A 213 10.97 -11.48 -21.53
CA ASN A 213 10.44 -11.14 -22.86
C ASN A 213 9.05 -11.73 -23.19
N ASP A 214 8.23 -11.94 -22.17
CA ASP A 214 6.88 -12.53 -22.21
C ASP A 214 6.83 -14.01 -22.63
N ARG A 215 7.96 -14.73 -22.61
CA ARG A 215 8.05 -16.12 -23.09
C ARG A 215 8.36 -17.15 -22.01
N ALA A 216 8.83 -16.78 -20.84
CA ALA A 216 9.12 -17.74 -19.76
C ALA A 216 8.60 -17.26 -18.40
N ALA A 217 8.48 -18.17 -17.44
CA ALA A 217 8.34 -17.77 -16.04
C ALA A 217 9.60 -17.02 -15.58
N GLY A 218 9.47 -16.15 -14.58
CA GLY A 218 10.64 -15.64 -13.90
C GLY A 218 11.30 -16.75 -13.07
N ILE A 219 10.48 -17.43 -12.27
CA ILE A 219 10.89 -18.61 -11.49
C ILE A 219 9.87 -19.71 -11.72
N PHE A 220 10.37 -20.88 -12.11
CA PHE A 220 9.62 -22.11 -12.24
C PHE A 220 10.10 -23.13 -11.20
N THR A 221 9.18 -23.80 -10.50
CA THR A 221 9.50 -24.92 -9.61
C THR A 221 8.68 -26.15 -9.95
N ARG A 222 9.29 -27.33 -9.76
CA ARG A 222 8.62 -28.63 -9.81
C ARG A 222 9.27 -29.59 -8.82
N PHE A 223 8.50 -30.20 -7.94
CA PHE A 223 9.00 -31.09 -6.87
C PHE A 223 10.03 -30.37 -5.97
N ALA A 224 9.54 -29.37 -5.25
CA ALA A 224 10.33 -28.58 -4.30
C ALA A 224 9.74 -28.60 -2.88
N ARG A 225 10.55 -28.26 -1.88
CA ARG A 225 10.14 -28.11 -0.47
C ARG A 225 10.81 -26.89 0.15
N ASN A 226 10.09 -26.22 1.05
CA ASN A 226 10.60 -25.07 1.82
C ASN A 226 11.18 -23.97 0.89
N LEU A 227 10.44 -23.64 -0.15
CA LEU A 227 10.81 -22.63 -1.15
C LEU A 227 10.57 -21.23 -0.59
N THR A 228 11.48 -20.28 -0.78
CA THR A 228 11.23 -18.86 -0.49
C THR A 228 11.47 -18.03 -1.76
N ILE A 229 10.50 -17.20 -2.14
CA ILE A 229 10.62 -16.20 -3.20
C ILE A 229 10.19 -14.84 -2.64
N GLN A 230 11.14 -13.94 -2.45
CA GLN A 230 10.89 -12.68 -1.76
C GLN A 230 11.57 -11.46 -2.39
N GLY A 231 10.81 -10.36 -2.48
CA GLY A 231 11.38 -9.04 -2.73
C GLY A 231 11.86 -8.79 -4.15
N ILE A 232 11.47 -9.64 -5.11
CA ILE A 232 11.95 -9.57 -6.49
C ILE A 232 10.98 -8.74 -7.34
N LYS A 233 11.53 -7.90 -8.21
CA LYS A 233 10.77 -7.27 -9.30
C LYS A 233 10.75 -8.18 -10.52
N PHE A 234 9.57 -8.55 -10.99
CA PHE A 234 9.37 -9.31 -12.22
C PHE A 234 8.74 -8.42 -13.28
N VAL A 235 9.25 -8.50 -14.51
CA VAL A 235 8.85 -7.63 -15.62
C VAL A 235 8.72 -8.45 -16.89
N LYS A 236 7.61 -8.33 -17.63
CA LYS A 236 7.46 -9.01 -18.93
C LYS A 236 7.71 -10.52 -18.81
N CYS A 237 7.08 -11.11 -17.80
CA CYS A 237 7.18 -12.54 -17.53
C CYS A 237 5.85 -13.22 -17.85
N ARG A 238 5.89 -14.47 -18.31
CA ARG A 238 4.68 -15.26 -18.55
C ARG A 238 4.57 -16.32 -17.46
N ASN A 239 3.41 -16.39 -16.78
CA ASN A 239 3.22 -17.32 -15.65
C ASN A 239 4.33 -17.10 -14.58
N VAL A 240 4.40 -15.87 -14.09
CA VAL A 240 5.64 -15.24 -13.57
C VAL A 240 6.32 -16.03 -12.46
N VAL A 241 5.58 -16.37 -11.42
CA VAL A 241 5.99 -17.28 -10.36
C VAL A 241 5.13 -18.52 -10.49
N PHE A 242 5.70 -19.58 -11.05
CA PHE A 242 5.00 -20.85 -11.23
C PHE A 242 5.53 -21.89 -10.26
N VAL A 243 4.71 -22.23 -9.27
CA VAL A 243 5.02 -23.15 -8.20
C VAL A 243 4.23 -24.43 -8.44
N ASN A 244 4.92 -25.47 -8.90
CA ASN A 244 4.30 -26.77 -9.17
C ASN A 244 4.87 -27.84 -8.24
N ASN A 245 4.03 -28.76 -7.75
CA ASN A 245 4.42 -29.87 -6.86
C ASN A 245 5.37 -29.40 -5.74
N THR A 246 5.02 -28.32 -5.06
CA THR A 246 5.84 -27.71 -4.01
C THR A 246 5.17 -27.84 -2.66
N PHE A 247 5.94 -28.20 -1.63
CA PHE A 247 5.40 -28.56 -0.32
C PHE A 247 6.21 -27.93 0.83
N GLY A 248 5.80 -28.22 2.07
CA GLY A 248 6.45 -27.67 3.27
C GLY A 248 6.20 -26.17 3.40
N SER A 249 6.94 -25.52 4.29
CA SER A 249 6.77 -24.11 4.64
C SER A 249 7.29 -23.19 3.53
N SER A 250 6.59 -23.17 2.39
CA SER A 250 6.96 -22.41 1.20
C SER A 250 6.31 -21.03 1.18
N VAL A 251 7.02 -20.02 0.69
CA VAL A 251 6.64 -18.61 0.78
C VAL A 251 6.90 -17.88 -0.53
N VAL A 252 5.89 -17.15 -1.01
CA VAL A 252 5.98 -16.18 -2.11
C VAL A 252 5.50 -14.83 -1.58
N ARG A 253 6.42 -13.90 -1.28
CA ARG A 253 6.04 -12.65 -0.61
C ARG A 253 6.77 -11.39 -1.03
N GLY A 254 6.09 -10.26 -0.97
CA GLY A 254 6.76 -8.96 -1.16
C GLY A 254 7.33 -8.75 -2.55
N ASN A 255 6.86 -9.48 -3.56
CA ASN A 255 7.32 -9.33 -4.93
C ASN A 255 6.54 -8.22 -5.64
N ILE A 256 7.18 -7.58 -6.62
CA ILE A 256 6.54 -6.60 -7.52
C ILE A 256 6.45 -7.26 -8.88
N ILE A 257 5.24 -7.57 -9.34
CA ILE A 257 4.99 -8.20 -10.64
C ILE A 257 4.33 -7.18 -11.55
N HIS A 258 4.92 -6.95 -12.73
CA HIS A 258 4.46 -5.95 -13.69
C HIS A 258 4.52 -6.47 -15.13
N ASN A 259 3.50 -6.13 -15.92
CA ASN A 259 3.36 -6.48 -17.34
C ASN A 259 3.55 -7.98 -17.57
N SER A 260 2.70 -8.81 -16.96
CA SER A 260 2.68 -10.26 -17.21
C SER A 260 1.72 -10.57 -18.34
N THR A 261 2.12 -11.43 -19.28
CA THR A 261 1.24 -11.87 -20.41
C THR A 261 0.41 -13.11 -20.10
N ARG A 262 0.35 -13.53 -18.82
CA ARG A 262 -0.60 -14.56 -18.36
C ARG A 262 -0.89 -14.40 -16.87
N ARG A 263 -0.43 -15.34 -16.04
CA ARG A 263 -0.65 -15.35 -14.59
C ARG A 263 0.49 -14.67 -13.86
N ALA A 264 0.22 -13.96 -12.77
CA ALA A 264 1.29 -13.44 -11.93
C ALA A 264 1.81 -14.52 -10.98
N ILE A 265 0.94 -15.20 -10.24
CA ILE A 265 1.32 -16.29 -9.35
C ILE A 265 0.43 -17.49 -9.65
N HIS A 266 1.04 -18.62 -9.97
CA HIS A 266 0.33 -19.85 -10.27
C HIS A 266 0.85 -20.94 -9.35
N ILE A 267 -0.04 -21.46 -8.51
CA ILE A 267 0.23 -22.56 -7.58
C ILE A 267 -0.49 -23.79 -8.08
N LYS A 268 0.23 -24.88 -8.32
CA LYS A 268 -0.34 -26.11 -8.86
C LYS A 268 0.15 -27.33 -8.11
N ALA A 269 -0.75 -28.24 -7.78
CA ALA A 269 -0.47 -29.50 -7.09
C ALA A 269 0.45 -29.34 -5.87
N SER A 270 0.30 -28.22 -5.16
CA SER A 270 1.21 -27.76 -4.12
C SER A 270 0.48 -27.62 -2.79
N ARG A 271 1.22 -27.69 -1.68
CA ARG A 271 0.66 -27.62 -0.33
C ARG A 271 1.42 -26.64 0.55
N ASP A 272 0.70 -26.00 1.48
CA ASP A 272 1.27 -25.19 2.56
C ASP A 272 2.07 -23.98 2.05
N VAL A 273 1.61 -23.36 0.95
CA VAL A 273 2.24 -22.17 0.35
C VAL A 273 1.63 -20.89 0.91
N LEU A 274 2.45 -20.04 1.54
CA LEU A 274 2.08 -18.69 1.94
C LEU A 274 2.35 -17.71 0.79
N ILE A 275 1.32 -17.02 0.33
CA ILE A 275 1.37 -16.02 -0.73
C ILE A 275 0.93 -14.70 -0.13
N GLU A 276 1.88 -13.82 0.22
CA GLU A 276 1.52 -12.60 0.94
C GLU A 276 2.21 -11.32 0.48
N LYS A 277 1.50 -10.20 0.61
CA LYS A 277 2.06 -8.85 0.41
C LYS A 277 2.75 -8.67 -0.95
N ASN A 278 2.29 -9.37 -1.98
CA ASN A 278 2.76 -9.16 -3.34
C ASN A 278 1.99 -8.00 -3.97
N PHE A 279 2.70 -7.17 -4.72
CA PHE A 279 2.14 -6.11 -5.54
C PHE A 279 2.11 -6.56 -6.99
N ILE A 280 0.90 -6.73 -7.54
CA ILE A 280 0.67 -7.24 -8.88
C ILE A 280 -0.01 -6.14 -9.70
N TYR A 281 0.62 -5.74 -10.80
CA TYR A 281 0.09 -4.78 -11.74
C TYR A 281 0.17 -5.31 -13.17
N ASP A 282 -0.91 -5.18 -13.94
CA ASP A 282 -0.93 -5.58 -15.34
C ASP A 282 -0.62 -7.07 -15.57
N ALA A 283 -1.32 -7.94 -14.84
CA ALA A 283 -1.33 -9.37 -15.13
C ALA A 283 -2.48 -9.68 -16.10
N ASP A 284 -2.12 -10.02 -17.34
CA ASP A 284 -3.05 -10.15 -18.46
C ASP A 284 -4.21 -11.09 -18.14
N VAL A 285 -3.95 -12.31 -17.65
CA VAL A 285 -5.00 -13.33 -17.49
C VAL A 285 -5.48 -13.47 -16.05
N ASP A 286 -4.64 -14.01 -15.16
CA ASP A 286 -4.98 -14.25 -13.76
C ASP A 286 -3.99 -13.52 -12.85
N GLY A 287 -4.47 -12.95 -11.75
CA GLY A 287 -3.59 -12.42 -10.71
C GLY A 287 -2.91 -13.58 -9.96
N ILE A 288 -3.67 -14.22 -9.08
CA ILE A 288 -3.24 -15.39 -8.31
C ILE A 288 -4.16 -16.56 -8.65
N ASP A 289 -3.58 -17.61 -9.20
CA ASP A 289 -4.27 -18.84 -9.58
C ASP A 289 -3.84 -19.98 -8.65
N LEU A 290 -4.77 -20.46 -7.83
CA LEU A 290 -4.63 -21.69 -7.08
C LEU A 290 -5.22 -22.83 -7.90
N ASP A 291 -4.37 -23.41 -8.74
CA ASP A 291 -4.67 -24.42 -9.73
C ASP A 291 -4.28 -25.82 -9.20
N ALA A 292 -4.63 -26.82 -9.99
CA ALA A 292 -5.28 -28.02 -9.52
C ALA A 292 -4.57 -28.75 -8.37
N PHE A 293 -5.37 -29.31 -7.46
CA PHE A 293 -4.93 -30.12 -6.32
C PHE A 293 -4.10 -29.35 -5.29
N SER A 294 -4.19 -28.02 -5.29
CA SER A 294 -3.53 -27.19 -4.29
C SER A 294 -4.24 -27.26 -2.93
N LYS A 295 -3.50 -27.34 -1.82
CA LYS A 295 -4.11 -27.43 -0.48
C LYS A 295 -3.42 -26.57 0.56
N PHE A 296 -4.16 -26.10 1.56
CA PHE A 296 -3.59 -25.36 2.71
C PHE A 296 -2.79 -24.10 2.31
N ALA A 297 -3.06 -23.54 1.13
CA ALA A 297 -2.44 -22.29 0.72
C ALA A 297 -3.03 -21.12 1.53
N LYS A 298 -2.19 -20.14 1.86
CA LYS A 298 -2.60 -18.92 2.57
C LYS A 298 -2.30 -17.72 1.68
N VAL A 299 -3.33 -17.13 1.08
CA VAL A 299 -3.25 -15.98 0.19
C VAL A 299 -3.66 -14.73 0.95
N ARG A 300 -2.69 -13.92 1.38
CA ARG A 300 -2.94 -12.84 2.34
C ARG A 300 -2.44 -11.49 1.90
N LYS A 301 -3.26 -10.45 2.03
CA LYS A 301 -2.81 -9.06 1.93
C LYS A 301 -2.12 -8.70 0.62
N ASN A 302 -2.42 -9.40 -0.47
CA ASN A 302 -1.89 -9.07 -1.80
C ASN A 302 -2.68 -7.91 -2.42
N VAL A 303 -2.00 -7.12 -3.25
CA VAL A 303 -2.59 -5.98 -3.98
C VAL A 303 -2.53 -6.29 -5.47
N LEU A 304 -3.69 -6.37 -6.11
CA LEU A 304 -3.84 -6.72 -7.52
C LEU A 304 -4.53 -5.58 -8.25
N VAL A 305 -3.85 -4.96 -9.21
CA VAL A 305 -4.33 -3.78 -9.94
C VAL A 305 -4.22 -4.04 -11.43
N LYS A 306 -5.27 -3.71 -12.20
CA LYS A 306 -5.29 -3.99 -13.65
C LYS A 306 -4.86 -5.45 -13.93
N SER A 307 -5.35 -6.38 -13.12
CA SER A 307 -4.92 -7.76 -13.14
C SER A 307 -6.17 -8.61 -13.13
N GLY A 308 -6.15 -9.71 -13.89
CA GLY A 308 -7.28 -10.62 -13.91
C GLY A 308 -8.30 -10.33 -15.00
N SER A 309 -7.89 -10.16 -16.27
CA SER A 309 -8.89 -10.10 -17.38
C SER A 309 -9.80 -11.33 -17.37
N ARG A 310 -9.29 -12.43 -16.81
CA ARG A 310 -10.07 -13.57 -16.38
C ARG A 310 -10.42 -13.48 -14.89
N TYR A 311 -9.44 -13.52 -13.96
CA TYR A 311 -9.68 -13.42 -12.51
C TYR A 311 -8.53 -12.79 -11.71
N GLN A 312 -8.84 -12.01 -10.68
CA GLN A 312 -7.82 -11.49 -9.76
C GLN A 312 -7.29 -12.58 -8.84
N VAL A 313 -8.19 -13.32 -8.18
CA VAL A 313 -7.85 -14.48 -7.36
C VAL A 313 -8.85 -15.58 -7.65
N TRP A 314 -8.37 -16.79 -7.91
CA TRP A 314 -9.23 -17.90 -8.28
C TRP A 314 -8.71 -19.23 -7.72
N THR A 315 -9.62 -20.11 -7.32
CA THR A 315 -9.35 -21.48 -6.89
C THR A 315 -9.97 -22.49 -7.86
N GLU A 316 -9.17 -23.43 -8.37
CA GLU A 316 -9.56 -24.38 -9.42
C GLU A 316 -9.29 -25.83 -9.03
N ILE A 317 -10.12 -26.75 -9.55
CA ILE A 317 -9.86 -28.20 -9.65
C ILE A 317 -9.27 -28.81 -8.38
N VAL A 318 -10.13 -29.28 -7.48
CA VAL A 318 -9.73 -30.01 -6.26
C VAL A 318 -8.79 -29.17 -5.37
N THR A 319 -8.86 -27.84 -5.48
CA THR A 319 -8.21 -26.93 -4.54
C THR A 319 -9.03 -26.86 -3.26
N THR A 320 -8.43 -27.28 -2.13
CA THR A 320 -9.15 -27.41 -0.86
C THR A 320 -8.40 -26.82 0.33
N ASP A 321 -9.14 -26.49 1.38
CA ASP A 321 -8.57 -26.08 2.67
C ASP A 321 -7.67 -24.83 2.61
N CYS A 322 -7.88 -23.97 1.62
CA CYS A 322 -7.11 -22.74 1.43
C CYS A 322 -7.75 -21.55 2.15
N GLU A 323 -6.93 -20.57 2.51
CA GLU A 323 -7.37 -19.31 3.12
C GLU A 323 -7.00 -18.15 2.19
N ILE A 324 -8.01 -17.36 1.81
CA ILE A 324 -7.86 -16.15 1.01
C ILE A 324 -8.34 -14.99 1.88
N ASP A 325 -7.39 -14.28 2.49
CA ASP A 325 -7.68 -13.27 3.51
C ASP A 325 -7.11 -11.89 3.20
N ALA A 326 -7.93 -10.86 3.40
CA ALA A 326 -7.49 -9.47 3.40
C ALA A 326 -6.77 -9.02 2.12
N ASN A 327 -7.06 -9.60 0.96
CA ASN A 327 -6.49 -9.15 -0.31
C ASN A 327 -7.33 -8.04 -0.94
N VAL A 328 -6.69 -7.24 -1.81
CA VAL A 328 -7.32 -6.12 -2.51
C VAL A 328 -7.16 -6.30 -4.01
N GLY A 329 -8.29 -6.43 -4.70
CA GLY A 329 -8.40 -6.33 -6.15
C GLY A 329 -8.90 -4.95 -6.58
N ILE A 330 -8.31 -4.39 -7.64
CA ILE A 330 -8.70 -3.10 -8.22
C ILE A 330 -8.87 -3.26 -9.72
N HIS A 331 -10.13 -3.26 -10.17
CA HIS A 331 -10.48 -3.33 -11.58
C HIS A 331 -10.15 -2.03 -12.29
N VAL A 332 -9.64 -2.16 -13.52
CA VAL A 332 -9.46 -1.03 -14.43
C VAL A 332 -10.43 -1.16 -15.61
N ASN A 333 -10.73 -2.40 -16.03
CA ASN A 333 -11.74 -2.67 -17.06
C ASN A 333 -12.98 -3.32 -16.44
N LYS A 334 -14.15 -3.03 -17.02
CA LYS A 334 -15.43 -3.66 -16.62
C LYS A 334 -15.54 -5.14 -16.97
N THR A 335 -14.58 -5.66 -17.73
CA THR A 335 -14.51 -7.07 -18.12
C THR A 335 -13.63 -7.89 -17.17
N ASP A 336 -12.81 -7.25 -16.32
CA ASP A 336 -11.88 -7.91 -15.38
C ASP A 336 -12.66 -8.80 -14.39
N GLY A 337 -12.21 -10.03 -14.14
CA GLY A 337 -12.82 -10.85 -13.07
C GLY A 337 -12.31 -10.46 -11.69
N GLY A 338 -13.17 -10.64 -10.70
CA GLY A 338 -12.84 -10.45 -9.29
C GLY A 338 -12.25 -11.72 -8.68
N PHE A 339 -12.79 -12.08 -7.54
CA PHE A 339 -12.36 -13.17 -6.68
C PHE A 339 -13.37 -14.30 -6.81
N GLN A 340 -12.97 -15.46 -7.31
CA GLN A 340 -13.92 -16.53 -7.62
C GLN A 340 -13.46 -17.87 -7.06
N GLU A 341 -14.40 -18.57 -6.43
CA GLU A 341 -14.29 -20.01 -6.22
C GLU A 341 -14.79 -20.70 -7.50
N ASN A 342 -13.86 -21.18 -8.33
CA ASN A 342 -14.23 -21.70 -9.64
C ASN A 342 -14.74 -23.12 -9.60
N GLY A 343 -14.19 -23.98 -8.73
CA GLY A 343 -14.60 -25.38 -8.71
C GLY A 343 -13.84 -26.27 -9.68
N SER A 344 -14.26 -27.53 -9.67
CA SER A 344 -13.68 -28.60 -10.48
C SER A 344 -14.54 -28.90 -11.71
N GLU A 345 -13.94 -29.64 -12.64
CA GLU A 345 -14.67 -30.16 -13.79
C GLU A 345 -15.66 -31.26 -13.39
N ASN A 346 -16.66 -31.50 -14.23
CA ASN A 346 -17.62 -32.58 -14.02
C ASN A 346 -16.89 -33.93 -13.97
N GLY A 347 -17.20 -34.73 -12.94
CA GLY A 347 -16.55 -36.03 -12.70
C GLY A 347 -15.32 -35.97 -11.79
N GLN A 348 -14.88 -34.78 -11.35
CA GLN A 348 -13.81 -34.63 -10.37
C GLN A 348 -14.36 -34.30 -8.97
N SER A 349 -13.53 -34.56 -7.95
CA SER A 349 -13.80 -34.10 -6.59
C SER A 349 -14.00 -32.57 -6.56
N PRO A 350 -14.92 -32.03 -5.75
CA PRO A 350 -15.17 -30.60 -5.68
C PRO A 350 -13.96 -29.80 -5.16
N THR A 351 -13.90 -28.50 -5.48
CA THR A 351 -13.21 -27.56 -4.58
C THR A 351 -14.03 -27.42 -3.29
N ALA A 352 -13.36 -27.33 -2.15
CA ALA A 352 -14.02 -27.48 -0.86
C ALA A 352 -13.23 -26.83 0.29
N ARG A 353 -13.93 -26.44 1.36
CA ARG A 353 -13.35 -25.93 2.63
C ARG A 353 -12.41 -24.73 2.47
N ASN A 354 -12.52 -23.99 1.37
CA ASN A 354 -11.78 -22.74 1.19
C ASN A 354 -12.47 -21.62 1.98
N LYS A 355 -11.68 -20.69 2.52
CA LYS A 355 -12.16 -19.58 3.34
C LYS A 355 -11.80 -18.26 2.68
N TRP A 356 -12.80 -17.46 2.35
CA TRP A 356 -12.67 -16.14 1.75
C TRP A 356 -13.05 -15.08 2.78
N THR A 357 -12.07 -14.37 3.34
CA THR A 357 -12.30 -13.43 4.44
C THR A 357 -11.70 -12.05 4.22
N ASN A 358 -12.41 -10.99 4.64
CA ASN A 358 -11.88 -9.62 4.70
C ASN A 358 -11.35 -9.07 3.35
N ASN A 359 -11.74 -9.65 2.21
CA ASN A 359 -11.21 -9.25 0.92
C ASN A 359 -12.02 -8.08 0.35
N HIS A 360 -11.37 -7.28 -0.52
CA HIS A 360 -12.00 -6.15 -1.18
C HIS A 360 -11.78 -6.23 -2.70
N VAL A 361 -12.84 -6.03 -3.47
CA VAL A 361 -12.76 -5.78 -4.92
C VAL A 361 -13.31 -4.39 -5.21
N PHE A 362 -12.46 -3.50 -5.71
CA PHE A 362 -12.80 -2.12 -6.04
C PHE A 362 -13.05 -1.93 -7.54
N TYR A 363 -13.99 -1.04 -7.83
CA TYR A 363 -14.41 -0.66 -9.19
C TYR A 363 -14.96 -1.85 -10.01
N ALA A 364 -15.64 -2.78 -9.34
CA ALA A 364 -16.32 -3.92 -9.97
C ALA A 364 -17.62 -3.48 -10.66
N ASP A 365 -17.47 -2.60 -11.65
CA ASP A 365 -18.55 -1.87 -12.32
C ASP A 365 -19.09 -2.63 -13.55
N GLY A 366 -18.72 -3.90 -13.70
CA GLY A 366 -19.17 -4.74 -14.80
C GLY A 366 -20.53 -5.42 -14.55
N THR A 367 -21.05 -6.01 -15.62
CA THR A 367 -22.25 -6.87 -15.61
C THR A 367 -21.92 -8.35 -15.79
N ALA A 368 -20.64 -8.72 -15.89
CA ALA A 368 -20.25 -10.12 -15.99
C ALA A 368 -20.46 -10.85 -14.65
N TYR A 369 -20.79 -12.15 -14.69
CA TYR A 369 -21.02 -12.94 -13.48
C TYR A 369 -19.75 -13.12 -12.60
N ARG A 370 -18.59 -12.85 -13.19
CA ARG A 370 -17.26 -12.95 -12.56
C ARG A 370 -16.83 -11.69 -11.82
N GLN A 371 -17.66 -10.65 -11.76
CA GLN A 371 -17.39 -9.41 -11.03
C GLN A 371 -17.53 -9.64 -9.52
N GLY A 372 -16.62 -9.09 -8.71
CA GLY A 372 -16.70 -9.22 -7.24
C GLY A 372 -16.41 -10.63 -6.73
N PHE A 373 -17.34 -11.23 -5.97
CA PHE A 373 -17.21 -12.56 -5.38
C PHE A 373 -18.32 -13.50 -5.83
N SER A 374 -17.98 -14.72 -6.25
CA SER A 374 -18.99 -15.71 -6.66
C SER A 374 -18.46 -17.14 -6.68
N PHE A 375 -19.39 -18.10 -6.66
CA PHE A 375 -19.14 -19.44 -7.20
C PHE A 375 -19.29 -19.42 -8.72
N HIS A 376 -18.50 -20.24 -9.41
CA HIS A 376 -18.78 -20.53 -10.81
C HIS A 376 -20.10 -21.33 -10.94
N PRO A 377 -20.97 -20.98 -11.89
CA PRO A 377 -22.31 -21.57 -11.97
C PRO A 377 -22.33 -23.04 -12.46
N GLN A 378 -21.35 -23.44 -13.28
CA GLN A 378 -21.35 -24.72 -14.00
C GLN A 378 -20.29 -25.73 -13.50
N ARG A 379 -19.69 -25.50 -12.33
CA ARG A 379 -18.55 -26.30 -11.84
C ARG A 379 -18.89 -27.01 -10.54
N VAL A 380 -18.15 -28.07 -10.27
CA VAL A 380 -18.33 -28.93 -9.09
C VAL A 380 -17.66 -28.26 -7.89
N ILE A 381 -18.48 -27.74 -6.97
CA ILE A 381 -18.05 -27.02 -5.77
C ILE A 381 -18.83 -27.58 -4.58
N ASP A 382 -18.14 -27.90 -3.49
CA ASP A 382 -18.77 -28.11 -2.20
C ASP A 382 -19.09 -26.74 -1.58
N LYS A 383 -20.26 -26.23 -1.98
CA LYS A 383 -20.77 -24.91 -1.56
C LYS A 383 -21.04 -24.88 -0.05
N GLY A 384 -21.32 -26.02 0.57
CA GLY A 384 -21.62 -26.11 2.00
C GLY A 384 -20.38 -25.80 2.84
N SER A 385 -19.23 -26.37 2.46
CA SER A 385 -17.99 -26.25 3.23
C SER A 385 -17.16 -25.00 2.95
N THR A 386 -17.31 -24.37 1.78
CA THR A 386 -16.59 -23.13 1.43
C THR A 386 -17.25 -21.93 2.12
N THR A 387 -16.48 -21.05 2.75
CA THR A 387 -17.03 -19.89 3.49
C THR A 387 -16.62 -18.56 2.87
N PHE A 388 -17.56 -17.62 2.86
CA PHE A 388 -17.32 -16.21 2.57
C PHE A 388 -17.72 -15.42 3.82
N ASN A 389 -16.84 -14.58 4.33
CA ASN A 389 -17.15 -13.75 5.49
C ASN A 389 -16.48 -12.38 5.36
N ASN A 390 -17.25 -11.32 5.57
CA ASN A 390 -16.73 -9.96 5.62
C ASN A 390 -15.98 -9.55 4.34
N ASN A 391 -16.47 -9.95 3.17
CA ASN A 391 -15.93 -9.53 1.88
C ASN A 391 -16.70 -8.33 1.34
N PHE A 392 -16.01 -7.44 0.61
CA PHE A 392 -16.57 -6.17 0.17
C PHE A 392 -16.35 -5.92 -1.32
N VAL A 393 -17.41 -5.50 -2.00
CA VAL A 393 -17.36 -5.06 -3.40
C VAL A 393 -17.70 -3.57 -3.44
N TRP A 394 -16.86 -2.78 -4.10
CA TRP A 394 -17.01 -1.32 -4.20
C TRP A 394 -17.27 -0.93 -5.65
N GLN A 395 -18.40 -0.28 -5.89
CA GLN A 395 -18.88 0.04 -7.24
C GLN A 395 -19.16 1.52 -7.36
N THR A 396 -18.79 2.12 -8.48
CA THR A 396 -19.22 3.46 -8.85
C THR A 396 -20.58 3.43 -9.55
N GLU A 397 -20.95 2.29 -10.13
CA GLU A 397 -22.19 2.13 -10.89
C GLU A 397 -23.21 1.32 -10.11
N ASN A 398 -24.34 1.95 -9.76
CA ASN A 398 -25.41 1.24 -9.06
C ASN A 398 -26.04 0.13 -9.92
N SER A 399 -26.00 0.25 -11.25
CA SER A 399 -26.45 -0.75 -12.23
C SER A 399 -25.53 -1.97 -12.36
N ALA A 400 -24.31 -1.92 -11.82
CA ALA A 400 -23.37 -3.04 -11.89
C ALA A 400 -23.90 -4.27 -11.13
N HIS A 401 -23.48 -5.46 -11.59
CA HIS A 401 -23.96 -6.72 -11.04
C HIS A 401 -23.57 -6.91 -9.58
N LYS A 402 -24.49 -7.51 -8.82
CA LYS A 402 -24.29 -7.79 -7.40
C LYS A 402 -24.65 -9.24 -7.19
N ARG A 403 -23.65 -10.05 -6.90
CA ARG A 403 -23.82 -11.49 -6.73
C ARG A 403 -23.67 -11.88 -5.27
N ASN A 404 -24.49 -12.84 -4.89
CA ASN A 404 -24.34 -13.54 -3.64
C ASN A 404 -23.76 -14.93 -3.94
N PRO A 405 -22.58 -15.30 -3.42
CA PRO A 405 -22.07 -16.66 -3.53
C PRO A 405 -23.09 -17.69 -3.01
N LYS A 406 -23.81 -17.37 -1.94
CA LYS A 406 -24.78 -18.27 -1.30
C LYS A 406 -26.10 -17.57 -1.02
N ASN A 407 -27.12 -17.92 -1.78
CA ASN A 407 -28.44 -17.27 -1.71
C ASN A 407 -29.12 -17.31 -0.32
N ASN A 408 -28.67 -18.16 0.60
CA ASN A 408 -29.20 -18.32 1.96
C ASN A 408 -28.50 -17.48 3.04
N THR A 409 -27.51 -16.64 2.70
CA THR A 409 -26.77 -15.80 3.66
C THR A 409 -26.51 -14.41 3.09
N LEU A 410 -26.71 -13.38 3.92
CA LEU A 410 -26.53 -11.98 3.55
C LEU A 410 -25.14 -11.43 3.87
N GLN A 411 -24.35 -12.16 4.67
CA GLN A 411 -23.10 -11.65 5.25
C GLN A 411 -21.85 -12.01 4.43
N ASP A 412 -22.01 -12.87 3.43
CA ASP A 412 -20.91 -13.38 2.59
C ASP A 412 -20.17 -12.25 1.88
N VAL A 413 -20.94 -11.33 1.29
CA VAL A 413 -20.45 -10.22 0.48
C VAL A 413 -21.32 -8.99 0.69
N LYS A 414 -20.68 -7.85 0.98
CA LYS A 414 -21.31 -6.55 1.17
C LYS A 414 -20.92 -5.61 0.05
N TYR A 415 -21.87 -4.83 -0.44
CA TYR A 415 -21.68 -3.90 -1.56
C TYR A 415 -21.68 -2.46 -1.06
N TYR A 416 -20.69 -1.70 -1.51
CA TYR A 416 -20.61 -0.27 -1.32
C TYR A 416 -20.76 0.45 -2.65
N ILE A 417 -21.70 1.38 -2.73
CA ILE A 417 -21.93 2.20 -3.92
C ILE A 417 -21.38 3.60 -3.69
N SER A 418 -20.62 4.12 -4.66
CA SER A 418 -20.20 5.51 -4.65
C SER A 418 -21.42 6.42 -4.68
N ASN A 419 -21.49 7.40 -3.78
CA ASN A 419 -22.59 8.35 -3.73
C ASN A 419 -22.51 9.45 -4.81
N GLY A 420 -21.56 9.38 -5.75
CA GLY A 420 -21.29 10.44 -6.73
C GLY A 420 -20.69 11.72 -6.12
N SER A 421 -20.91 11.96 -4.82
CA SER A 421 -20.12 12.89 -4.03
C SER A 421 -18.73 12.28 -3.81
N ALA A 422 -17.68 12.98 -4.27
CA ALA A 422 -16.36 12.79 -3.67
C ALA A 422 -16.54 12.73 -2.14
N PRO A 423 -15.88 11.80 -1.43
CA PRO A 423 -15.98 11.77 0.01
C PRO A 423 -15.71 13.18 0.53
N PRO A 424 -16.47 13.67 1.54
CA PRO A 424 -16.12 14.94 2.16
C PRO A 424 -14.61 14.91 2.47
N PRO A 425 -13.87 16.00 2.18
CA PRO A 425 -12.47 16.06 2.55
C PRO A 425 -12.37 15.66 4.02
N PRO A 426 -11.27 14.99 4.41
CA PRO A 426 -11.13 14.44 5.75
C PRO A 426 -11.60 15.45 6.79
N PRO A 427 -12.32 15.04 7.87
CA PRO A 427 -12.19 15.78 9.12
C PRO A 427 -10.68 15.89 9.35
N PRO A 428 -10.11 17.09 9.55
CA PRO A 428 -8.67 17.30 9.49
C PRO A 428 -7.95 16.28 10.37
N THR A 429 -7.40 15.25 9.72
CA THR A 429 -6.53 14.25 10.33
C THR A 429 -5.20 14.95 10.48
N GLY A 430 -4.79 15.16 11.73
CA GLY A 430 -3.68 16.03 12.14
C GLY A 430 -2.31 15.69 11.55
N ASN A 431 -2.10 16.09 10.29
CA ASN A 431 -0.83 16.50 9.70
C ASN A 431 -1.13 17.20 8.37
N SER A 432 -1.61 18.45 8.45
CA SER A 432 -1.66 19.33 7.28
C SER A 432 -0.23 19.74 6.89
N ASN A 433 0.08 19.73 5.58
CA ASN A 433 1.28 20.39 5.08
C ASN A 433 1.07 21.90 5.27
N LEU A 434 1.46 22.37 6.44
CA LEU A 434 1.31 23.76 6.83
C LEU A 434 2.49 24.54 6.27
N VAL A 435 2.21 25.52 5.43
CA VAL A 435 3.21 26.34 4.75
C VAL A 435 3.10 27.80 5.14
N HIS A 436 4.24 28.46 5.14
CA HIS A 436 4.38 29.91 5.24
C HIS A 436 4.89 30.42 3.89
N ILE A 437 4.26 31.46 3.35
CA ILE A 437 4.46 31.91 1.95
C ILE A 437 5.06 33.31 1.97
N ARG A 438 6.37 33.41 1.77
CA ARG A 438 7.15 34.66 1.86
C ARG A 438 7.43 35.25 0.48
N LYS A 439 7.45 36.58 0.39
CA LYS A 439 7.79 37.28 -0.86
C LYS A 439 9.28 37.17 -1.15
N ARG A 440 9.68 36.85 -2.38
CA ARG A 440 11.09 36.66 -2.76
C ARG A 440 11.93 37.94 -2.61
N ASN A 441 11.49 39.03 -3.23
CA ASN A 441 12.23 40.31 -3.24
C ASN A 441 11.96 41.19 -2.01
N ALA A 442 11.17 40.71 -1.05
CA ALA A 442 10.90 41.37 0.23
C ALA A 442 10.71 40.32 1.32
N GLY A 443 11.77 39.55 1.61
CA GLY A 443 11.72 38.35 2.46
C GLY A 443 11.26 38.53 3.91
N ASN A 444 11.15 39.79 4.37
CA ASN A 444 10.57 40.19 5.64
C ASN A 444 9.02 40.22 5.64
N PHE A 445 8.38 39.94 4.51
CA PHE A 445 6.92 39.96 4.38
C PHE A 445 6.37 38.63 3.85
N ALA A 446 5.17 38.26 4.32
CA ALA A 446 4.46 37.03 3.96
C ALA A 446 2.98 37.30 3.68
N ILE A 447 2.33 36.38 2.96
CA ILE A 447 0.89 36.40 2.71
C ILE A 447 0.15 36.17 4.04
N ASP A 448 -0.65 37.15 4.45
CA ASP A 448 -1.39 37.19 5.72
C ASP A 448 -2.90 37.33 5.46
N GLY A 449 -3.68 36.41 6.02
CA GLY A 449 -5.14 36.38 5.89
C GLY A 449 -5.90 37.15 6.97
N ARG A 450 -5.22 37.96 7.80
CA ARG A 450 -5.77 38.67 8.98
C ARG A 450 -6.34 37.73 10.05
N SER A 451 -6.73 38.22 11.22
CA SER A 451 -7.40 37.41 12.26
C SER A 451 -8.75 36.84 11.76
N GLY A 452 -9.13 35.66 12.25
CA GLY A 452 -10.40 35.01 11.87
C GLY A 452 -10.44 34.54 10.42
N GLY A 453 -11.64 34.53 9.83
CA GLY A 453 -11.88 34.25 8.41
C GLY A 453 -13.35 34.51 8.06
N SER A 454 -13.58 35.22 6.95
CA SER A 454 -14.91 35.51 6.42
C SER A 454 -14.85 35.67 4.90
N ASN A 455 -15.97 35.45 4.22
CA ASN A 455 -16.06 35.65 2.78
C ASN A 455 -15.78 37.11 2.41
N GLY A 456 -14.86 37.33 1.49
CA GLY A 456 -14.45 38.67 1.05
C GLY A 456 -13.40 39.33 1.95
N GLN A 457 -12.93 38.66 3.00
CA GLN A 457 -11.87 39.21 3.85
C GLN A 457 -10.57 39.35 3.07
N ASN A 458 -10.01 40.56 3.08
CA ASN A 458 -8.83 40.87 2.30
C ASN A 458 -7.59 40.07 2.74
N VAL A 459 -6.75 39.71 1.77
CA VAL A 459 -5.42 39.13 2.01
C VAL A 459 -4.36 40.14 1.59
N TYR A 460 -3.33 40.32 2.42
CA TYR A 460 -2.29 41.32 2.20
C TYR A 460 -0.93 40.81 2.66
N LEU A 461 0.13 41.58 2.41
CA LEU A 461 1.45 41.34 2.96
C LEU A 461 1.56 41.89 4.39
N TRP A 462 2.14 41.10 5.27
CA TRP A 462 2.48 41.56 6.63
C TRP A 462 3.88 41.09 7.04
N ASN A 463 4.43 41.71 8.07
CA ASN A 463 5.71 41.31 8.67
C ASN A 463 5.69 39.80 8.92
N GLN A 464 6.67 39.11 8.36
CA GLN A 464 6.71 37.66 8.33
C GLN A 464 6.93 37.11 9.75
N ASN A 465 6.07 36.19 10.15
CA ASN A 465 6.18 35.44 11.39
C ASN A 465 5.64 34.03 11.12
N SER A 466 6.53 33.06 10.94
CA SER A 466 6.14 31.68 10.63
C SER A 466 5.31 31.01 11.73
N SER A 467 5.28 31.56 12.94
CA SER A 467 4.46 31.10 14.07
C SER A 467 3.07 31.75 14.12
N ASN A 468 2.84 32.82 13.35
CA ASN A 468 1.55 33.51 13.27
C ASN A 468 0.54 32.68 12.47
N ASN A 469 -0.52 32.20 13.12
CA ASN A 469 -1.59 31.43 12.48
C ASN A 469 -2.22 32.14 11.26
N ASN A 470 -2.19 33.49 11.20
CA ASN A 470 -2.74 34.23 10.07
C ASN A 470 -1.90 34.12 8.78
N GLN A 471 -0.65 33.68 8.91
CA GLN A 471 0.30 33.48 7.79
C GLN A 471 0.56 32.01 7.51
N GLN A 472 -0.17 31.12 8.18
CA GLN A 472 -0.02 29.67 8.05
C GLN A 472 -1.15 29.13 7.18
N TRP A 473 -0.77 28.47 6.10
CA TRP A 473 -1.67 27.98 5.09
C TRP A 473 -1.56 26.47 5.00
N GLU A 474 -2.67 25.77 5.16
CA GLU A 474 -2.74 24.35 4.82
C GLU A 474 -2.76 24.24 3.29
N GLU A 475 -1.68 23.72 2.73
CA GLU A 475 -1.57 23.44 1.29
C GLU A 475 -2.36 22.16 0.97
N ILE A 476 -3.43 22.30 0.19
CA ILE A 476 -4.37 21.24 -0.15
C ILE A 476 -4.23 20.92 -1.64
N ASP A 477 -3.77 19.71 -1.97
CA ASP A 477 -3.70 19.24 -3.36
C ASP A 477 -5.12 19.15 -3.98
N ARG A 478 -5.29 19.78 -5.16
CA ARG A 478 -6.52 19.82 -5.96
C ARG A 478 -6.40 19.05 -7.27
N GLY A 479 -5.36 18.21 -7.39
CA GLY A 479 -5.05 17.42 -8.57
C GLY A 479 -4.43 18.23 -9.70
N ASN A 480 -3.83 17.53 -10.66
CA ASN A 480 -3.24 18.11 -11.88
C ASN A 480 -2.23 19.24 -11.62
N GLY A 481 -1.53 19.19 -10.48
CA GLY A 481 -0.52 20.18 -10.08
C GLY A 481 -1.06 21.50 -9.53
N PHE A 482 -2.34 21.57 -9.17
CA PHE A 482 -2.93 22.74 -8.52
C PHE A 482 -3.20 22.51 -7.03
N TYR A 483 -3.12 23.57 -6.25
CA TYR A 483 -3.33 23.56 -4.81
C TYR A 483 -4.33 24.64 -4.39
N SER A 484 -5.02 24.43 -3.28
CA SER A 484 -5.62 25.52 -2.50
C SER A 484 -4.80 25.79 -1.26
N TYR A 485 -4.80 27.04 -0.81
CA TYR A 485 -4.13 27.47 0.41
C TYR A 485 -5.20 27.87 1.41
N LYS A 486 -5.54 26.97 2.35
CA LYS A 486 -6.55 27.20 3.38
C LYS A 486 -5.90 27.81 4.61
N LYS A 487 -6.43 28.91 5.11
CA LYS A 487 -5.92 29.55 6.32
C LYS A 487 -6.09 28.62 7.53
N LYS A 488 -5.01 28.39 8.27
CA LYS A 488 -4.98 27.50 9.43
C LYS A 488 -6.06 27.85 10.44
N GLY A 489 -6.73 26.82 10.96
CA GLY A 489 -7.78 26.99 11.97
C GLY A 489 -9.08 27.58 11.43
N THR A 490 -9.24 27.67 10.10
CA THR A 490 -10.46 28.15 9.45
C THR A 490 -10.84 27.25 8.27
N ASN A 491 -11.97 27.53 7.62
CA ASN A 491 -12.39 26.90 6.37
C ASN A 491 -12.34 27.88 5.16
N PHE A 492 -11.45 28.88 5.18
CA PHE A 492 -11.33 29.87 4.11
C PHE A 492 -10.01 29.73 3.35
N CYS A 493 -10.09 29.80 2.02
CA CYS A 493 -8.98 29.61 1.08
C CYS A 493 -8.63 30.93 0.39
N LEU A 494 -7.38 31.07 -0.06
CA LEU A 494 -7.01 32.12 -1.03
C LEU A 494 -7.83 31.96 -2.31
N ASP A 495 -8.61 32.99 -2.64
CA ASP A 495 -9.53 33.05 -3.77
C ASP A 495 -9.24 34.29 -4.62
N GLY A 496 -9.11 34.11 -5.93
CA GLY A 496 -8.84 35.18 -6.88
C GLY A 496 -10.07 35.69 -7.63
N GLY A 497 -11.30 35.40 -7.17
CA GLY A 497 -12.55 35.78 -7.84
C GLY A 497 -12.78 35.08 -9.18
N ASN A 498 -13.83 35.44 -9.92
CA ASN A 498 -14.07 34.89 -11.26
C ASN A 498 -13.18 35.60 -12.31
N GLY A 499 -12.78 34.92 -13.39
CA GLY A 499 -11.95 35.52 -14.46
C GLY A 499 -10.49 35.75 -14.08
N GLY A 500 -9.81 36.70 -14.71
CA GLY A 500 -8.44 37.08 -14.39
C GLY A 500 -8.09 38.41 -15.03
N ASP A 501 -7.89 39.44 -14.21
CA ASP A 501 -7.52 40.79 -14.63
C ASP A 501 -6.36 41.34 -13.80
N ASN A 502 -5.61 42.27 -14.38
CA ASN A 502 -4.58 43.01 -13.66
C ASN A 502 -5.20 43.86 -12.54
N GLY A 503 -4.73 43.65 -11.31
CA GLY A 503 -5.25 44.33 -10.12
C GLY A 503 -6.45 43.65 -9.47
N GLN A 504 -6.93 42.52 -10.01
CA GLN A 504 -8.03 41.78 -9.39
C GLN A 504 -7.63 41.24 -8.01
N ASN A 505 -8.44 41.54 -6.99
CA ASN A 505 -8.07 41.29 -5.60
C ASN A 505 -7.97 39.79 -5.24
N ILE A 506 -7.06 39.44 -4.32
CA ILE A 506 -7.07 38.14 -3.63
C ILE A 506 -7.70 38.30 -2.26
N TYR A 507 -8.68 37.46 -1.96
CA TYR A 507 -9.41 37.49 -0.70
C TYR A 507 -9.66 36.08 -0.18
N LEU A 508 -10.15 35.99 1.05
CA LEU A 508 -10.60 34.74 1.65
C LEU A 508 -12.02 34.42 1.22
N TRP A 509 -12.23 33.18 0.80
CA TRP A 509 -13.56 32.65 0.52
C TRP A 509 -13.69 31.22 1.03
N SER A 510 -14.90 30.80 1.39
CA SER A 510 -15.19 29.44 1.86
C SER A 510 -14.54 28.40 0.93
N CYS A 511 -13.69 27.55 1.49
CA CYS A 511 -12.94 26.55 0.74
C CYS A 511 -13.89 25.57 0.06
N SER A 512 -13.73 25.39 -1.25
CA SER A 512 -14.50 24.43 -2.03
C SER A 512 -13.60 23.72 -3.03
N ALA A 513 -13.69 22.39 -3.11
CA ALA A 513 -12.88 21.59 -4.03
C ALA A 513 -13.26 21.82 -5.51
N ASN A 514 -14.44 22.38 -5.78
CA ASN A 514 -14.93 22.65 -7.13
C ASN A 514 -14.77 24.13 -7.53
N ASN A 515 -14.34 24.99 -6.61
CA ASN A 515 -14.13 26.41 -6.89
C ASN A 515 -12.73 26.62 -7.49
N GLN A 516 -12.65 26.68 -8.82
CA GLN A 516 -11.39 26.86 -9.52
C GLN A 516 -10.72 28.21 -9.27
N ASN A 517 -11.45 29.20 -8.73
CA ASN A 517 -10.90 30.48 -8.31
C ASN A 517 -9.90 30.34 -7.15
N GLN A 518 -9.93 29.21 -6.45
CA GLN A 518 -9.09 28.86 -5.29
C GLN A 518 -7.96 27.89 -5.65
N HIS A 519 -7.77 27.61 -6.94
CA HIS A 519 -6.83 26.60 -7.42
C HIS A 519 -5.62 27.27 -8.08
N TRP A 520 -4.46 27.04 -7.49
CA TRP A 520 -3.22 27.70 -7.85
C TRP A 520 -2.18 26.68 -8.29
N LYS A 521 -1.67 26.80 -9.52
CA LYS A 521 -0.56 26.00 -10.02
C LYS A 521 0.73 26.61 -9.50
N LYS A 522 1.51 25.81 -8.79
CA LYS A 522 2.82 26.20 -8.27
C LYS A 522 3.87 25.98 -9.36
N ILE A 523 4.33 27.08 -9.98
CA ILE A 523 5.25 27.05 -11.12
C ILE A 523 6.62 27.53 -10.66
N SER A 524 7.64 26.66 -10.78
CA SER A 524 9.02 26.99 -10.40
C SER A 524 9.59 28.09 -11.31
N VAL A 525 10.24 29.08 -10.71
CA VAL A 525 10.99 30.16 -11.38
C VAL A 525 12.47 30.17 -10.96
N GLY A 526 12.97 29.05 -10.43
CA GLY A 526 14.36 28.86 -10.00
C GLY A 526 14.66 29.28 -8.55
N GLY A 527 15.69 28.66 -7.95
CA GLY A 527 16.19 28.98 -6.61
C GLY A 527 15.16 28.84 -5.48
N ASP A 528 14.33 27.78 -5.52
CA ASP A 528 13.22 27.51 -4.59
C ASP A 528 12.11 28.58 -4.55
N ASN A 529 11.96 29.34 -5.62
CA ASN A 529 10.90 30.33 -5.77
C ASN A 529 9.85 29.83 -6.76
N TYR A 530 8.61 30.23 -6.51
CA TYR A 530 7.45 29.82 -7.31
C TYR A 530 6.52 30.99 -7.56
N ARG A 531 5.88 31.01 -8.73
CA ARG A 531 4.67 31.79 -8.97
C ARG A 531 3.43 30.91 -8.79
N LEU A 532 2.32 31.53 -8.39
CA LEU A 532 1.03 30.87 -8.16
C LEU A 532 0.05 31.26 -9.25
N GLU A 533 -0.07 30.45 -10.30
CA GLU A 533 -0.93 30.71 -11.45
C GLU A 533 -2.34 30.18 -11.25
N LYS A 534 -3.35 30.97 -11.58
CA LYS A 534 -4.75 30.60 -11.36
C LYS A 534 -5.25 29.56 -12.37
N ARG A 535 -6.04 28.58 -11.91
CA ARG A 535 -6.54 27.48 -12.77
C ARG A 535 -7.47 27.92 -13.89
N ASN A 536 -8.49 28.71 -13.56
CA ASN A 536 -9.51 29.15 -14.53
C ASN A 536 -9.18 30.47 -15.23
N ALA A 537 -7.98 31.02 -14.98
CA ALA A 537 -7.41 32.11 -15.77
C ALA A 537 -5.89 31.91 -15.93
N PRO A 538 -5.47 30.90 -16.73
CA PRO A 538 -4.06 30.71 -17.04
C PRO A 538 -3.47 32.00 -17.65
N GLY A 539 -2.27 32.38 -17.23
CA GLY A 539 -1.69 33.67 -17.59
C GLY A 539 -1.87 34.77 -16.53
N TYR A 540 -2.51 34.49 -15.39
CA TYR A 540 -2.52 35.38 -14.22
C TYR A 540 -1.98 34.70 -12.96
N SER A 541 -1.06 35.36 -12.26
CA SER A 541 -0.47 34.87 -11.00
C SER A 541 -0.71 35.83 -9.84
N ILE A 542 -0.67 35.31 -8.60
CA ILE A 542 -0.67 36.16 -7.39
C ILE A 542 0.59 37.02 -7.37
N ASP A 543 0.40 38.34 -7.29
CA ASP A 543 1.42 39.38 -7.30
C ASP A 543 1.32 40.20 -6.00
N GLY A 544 2.47 40.40 -5.34
CA GLY A 544 2.57 41.16 -4.10
C GLY A 544 2.91 42.64 -4.28
N ASN A 545 2.86 43.18 -5.51
CA ASN A 545 3.31 44.52 -5.91
C ASN A 545 4.81 44.77 -5.64
N ASN A 546 5.34 45.92 -6.07
CA ASN A 546 6.74 46.30 -5.87
C ASN A 546 7.10 46.45 -4.38
N GLY A 547 8.32 46.06 -4.00
CA GLY A 547 8.81 46.17 -2.61
C GLY A 547 8.02 45.30 -1.61
N GLY A 548 7.87 45.75 -0.37
CA GLY A 548 7.03 45.10 0.64
C GLY A 548 6.78 46.02 1.82
N ASN A 549 5.51 46.19 2.17
CA ASN A 549 5.05 46.97 3.32
C ASN A 549 3.95 46.20 4.07
N ALA A 550 3.81 46.47 5.37
CA ALA A 550 2.72 45.91 6.15
C ALA A 550 1.38 46.49 5.66
N GLY A 551 0.42 45.62 5.35
CA GLY A 551 -0.89 45.98 4.80
C GLY A 551 -0.90 46.15 3.28
N GLN A 552 0.22 45.94 2.59
CA GLN A 552 0.29 46.02 1.14
C GLN A 552 -0.58 44.96 0.49
N ASN A 553 -1.51 45.39 -0.38
CA ASN A 553 -2.47 44.49 -1.00
C ASN A 553 -1.78 43.47 -1.92
N ILE A 554 -2.37 42.28 -2.07
CA ILE A 554 -1.98 41.31 -3.09
C ILE A 554 -3.13 41.10 -4.08
N TYR A 555 -2.79 40.92 -5.34
CA TYR A 555 -3.78 40.86 -6.43
C TYR A 555 -3.28 39.94 -7.55
N LEU A 556 -4.11 39.69 -8.56
CA LEU A 556 -3.71 39.02 -9.78
C LEU A 556 -3.01 39.99 -10.71
N TRP A 557 -1.95 39.51 -11.36
CA TRP A 557 -1.29 40.22 -12.45
C TRP A 557 -0.86 39.24 -13.54
N SER A 558 -0.72 39.73 -14.77
CA SER A 558 -0.27 38.93 -15.91
C SER A 558 1.02 38.19 -15.56
N SER A 559 1.01 36.86 -15.72
CA SER A 559 2.09 35.95 -15.36
C SER A 559 3.38 36.29 -16.10
N ASN A 560 4.48 36.46 -15.37
CA ASN A 560 5.80 36.70 -15.95
C ASN A 560 6.88 36.05 -15.07
N ASN A 561 7.65 35.10 -15.62
CA ASN A 561 8.72 34.39 -14.91
C ASN A 561 9.87 35.29 -14.45
N ASN A 562 9.99 36.51 -14.99
CA ASN A 562 11.00 37.50 -14.59
C ASN A 562 10.45 38.52 -13.58
N ASN A 563 9.13 38.54 -13.34
CA ASN A 563 8.52 39.48 -12.40
C ASN A 563 8.67 38.97 -10.96
N GLN A 564 9.66 39.50 -10.24
CA GLN A 564 9.93 39.10 -8.86
C GLN A 564 8.79 39.39 -7.88
N ASN A 565 7.83 40.25 -8.22
CA ASN A 565 6.65 40.50 -7.39
C ASN A 565 5.68 39.31 -7.34
N GLN A 566 5.79 38.37 -8.29
CA GLN A 566 5.01 37.13 -8.35
C GLN A 566 5.75 35.93 -7.74
N HIS A 567 6.94 36.14 -7.18
CA HIS A 567 7.80 35.06 -6.73
C HIS A 567 7.67 34.87 -5.22
N TRP A 568 7.31 33.66 -4.84
CA TRP A 568 7.02 33.26 -3.47
C TRP A 568 7.92 32.11 -3.05
N LYS A 569 8.43 32.19 -1.81
CA LYS A 569 9.18 31.12 -1.15
C LYS A 569 8.29 30.43 -0.13
N PHE A 570 8.18 29.11 -0.25
CA PHE A 570 7.37 28.28 0.64
C PHE A 570 8.27 27.65 1.71
N THR A 571 7.92 27.81 2.98
CA THR A 571 8.59 27.13 4.08
C THR A 571 7.57 26.33 4.89
N SER A 572 7.83 25.04 5.11
CA SER A 572 7.00 24.22 5.97
C SER A 572 7.07 24.72 7.43
N VAL A 573 5.91 24.84 8.05
CA VAL A 573 5.73 25.32 9.42
C VAL A 573 5.86 24.18 10.44
N ASN A 574 5.89 22.93 9.95
CA ASN A 574 6.21 21.72 10.71
C ASN A 574 7.54 21.13 10.25
N ASN A 575 8.63 21.67 10.77
CA ASN A 575 9.86 20.97 11.08
C ASN A 575 10.58 21.82 12.11
N ARG A 576 10.74 21.33 13.34
CA ARG A 576 11.78 21.84 14.22
C ARG A 576 13.09 21.70 13.43
N SER A 577 13.68 22.84 13.05
CA SER A 577 15.07 23.01 12.62
C SER A 577 15.77 21.73 12.14
N ASN A 578 15.57 21.36 10.88
CA ASN A 578 16.49 20.50 10.17
C ASN A 578 17.68 21.35 9.70
N ASN A 579 18.62 21.60 10.61
CA ASN A 579 20.00 21.85 10.21
C ASN A 579 20.56 20.49 9.79
N PHE A 580 20.40 20.15 8.51
CA PHE A 580 21.11 19.02 7.92
C PHE A 580 22.53 19.45 7.60
N ASP A 581 23.34 19.53 8.64
CA ASP A 581 24.77 19.36 8.54
C ASP A 581 25.20 18.31 9.58
N THR A 582 25.82 17.24 9.08
CA THR A 582 26.61 16.22 9.80
C THR A 582 25.94 15.23 10.79
N ILE A 583 25.79 13.97 10.31
CA ILE A 583 26.21 12.68 10.92
C ILE A 583 25.29 11.87 11.90
N THR A 584 24.83 10.69 11.41
CA THR A 584 24.64 9.31 11.98
C THR A 584 23.64 8.90 13.09
N ASP A 585 22.99 7.73 12.85
CA ASP A 585 22.57 6.64 13.78
C ASP A 585 21.55 6.94 14.91
N GLY A 586 20.35 6.30 14.94
CA GLY A 586 19.44 6.49 16.10
C GLY A 586 17.94 6.13 16.00
N ALA A 587 17.50 5.17 15.18
CA ALA A 587 16.13 4.65 15.36
C ALA A 587 16.10 3.70 16.57
N ILE A 588 15.32 4.02 17.61
CA ILE A 588 15.10 3.10 18.73
C ILE A 588 14.27 1.91 18.22
N THR A 589 14.78 0.68 18.37
CA THR A 589 14.09 -0.56 17.92
C THR A 589 14.00 -1.58 19.04
N MET A 590 12.90 -2.34 19.09
CA MET A 590 12.62 -3.33 20.13
C MET A 590 12.44 -4.74 19.54
N PHE A 591 13.15 -5.74 20.06
CA PHE A 591 13.07 -7.13 19.60
C PHE A 591 13.49 -8.14 20.70
N PRO A 592 13.09 -9.42 20.63
CA PRO A 592 12.13 -9.96 19.67
C PRO A 592 10.71 -9.41 19.90
N ASN A 593 9.86 -9.48 18.88
CA ASN A 593 8.43 -9.20 19.00
C ASN A 593 7.69 -10.07 17.97
N PRO A 594 6.98 -11.14 18.37
CA PRO A 594 6.66 -11.53 19.75
C PRO A 594 7.86 -11.88 20.64
N VAL A 595 7.75 -11.63 21.94
CA VAL A 595 8.79 -11.84 22.97
C VAL A 595 8.33 -12.87 24.00
N SER A 596 9.23 -13.72 24.46
CA SER A 596 8.92 -14.70 25.53
C SER A 596 9.24 -14.13 26.91
N ASP A 597 10.52 -13.85 27.21
CA ASP A 597 10.96 -13.40 28.55
C ASP A 597 11.83 -12.14 28.54
N GLN A 598 12.68 -11.95 27.52
CA GLN A 598 13.63 -10.82 27.46
C GLN A 598 13.44 -9.97 26.20
N LEU A 599 13.27 -8.66 26.40
CA LEU A 599 13.16 -7.66 25.34
C LEU A 599 14.48 -6.89 25.23
N THR A 600 15.04 -6.83 24.02
CA THR A 600 16.20 -6.00 23.68
C THR A 600 15.75 -4.70 23.03
N ILE A 601 16.28 -3.59 23.51
CA ILE A 601 16.06 -2.23 23.01
C ILE A 601 17.39 -1.74 22.45
N MET A 602 17.45 -1.38 21.16
CA MET A 602 18.64 -0.83 20.50
C MET A 602 18.40 0.63 20.12
N GLY A 603 19.49 1.37 19.86
CA GLY A 603 19.44 2.76 19.40
C GLY A 603 19.31 3.76 20.54
N LEU A 604 19.64 3.34 21.77
CA LEU A 604 19.66 4.23 22.94
C LEU A 604 20.99 4.99 23.00
N THR A 605 20.95 6.24 23.45
CA THR A 605 22.15 7.05 23.68
C THR A 605 22.51 7.07 25.16
N ASN A 606 23.54 7.79 25.60
CA ASN A 606 23.91 7.87 27.03
C ASN A 606 23.00 8.83 27.83
N GLU A 607 21.68 8.71 27.66
CA GLU A 607 20.66 9.48 28.37
C GLU A 607 19.85 8.56 29.31
N LYS A 608 19.06 9.14 30.22
CA LYS A 608 18.14 8.37 31.05
C LYS A 608 16.86 8.06 30.28
N TYR A 609 16.47 6.79 30.26
CA TYR A 609 15.21 6.36 29.65
C TYR A 609 14.33 5.60 30.64
N ASN A 610 13.02 5.79 30.53
CA ASN A 610 12.02 5.00 31.26
C ASN A 610 11.20 4.16 30.28
N LEU A 611 10.96 2.91 30.65
CA LEU A 611 10.12 1.96 29.93
C LEU A 611 8.79 1.79 30.63
N HIS A 612 7.69 2.13 29.96
CA HIS A 612 6.36 1.80 30.42
C HIS A 612 5.70 0.77 29.49
N ILE A 613 5.12 -0.29 30.07
CA ILE A 613 4.29 -1.25 29.34
C ILE A 613 2.88 -1.18 29.89
N TYR A 614 1.91 -0.97 29.01
CA TYR A 614 0.49 -0.90 29.33
C TYR A 614 -0.22 -2.13 28.76
N ASN A 615 -1.18 -2.69 29.49
CA ASN A 615 -2.10 -3.65 28.89
C ASN A 615 -3.01 -2.95 27.86
N ILE A 616 -3.72 -3.73 27.03
CA ILE A 616 -4.62 -3.17 26.00
C ILE A 616 -5.79 -2.35 26.56
N GLN A 617 -6.11 -2.47 27.84
CA GLN A 617 -7.09 -1.62 28.53
C GLN A 617 -6.49 -0.28 29.01
N GLY A 618 -5.19 -0.05 28.77
CA GLY A 618 -4.48 1.18 29.11
C GLY A 618 -3.94 1.24 30.55
N ALA A 619 -4.02 0.15 31.32
CA ALA A 619 -3.44 0.09 32.66
C ALA A 619 -1.93 -0.18 32.59
N LEU A 620 -1.15 0.60 33.35
CA LEU A 620 0.31 0.42 33.46
C LEU A 620 0.60 -0.93 34.14
N SER A 621 1.29 -1.82 33.44
CA SER A 621 1.63 -3.18 33.88
C SER A 621 3.13 -3.36 34.16
N TYR A 622 3.99 -2.49 33.63
CA TYR A 622 5.43 -2.49 33.86
C TYR A 622 5.97 -1.06 33.80
N ASP A 623 6.87 -0.71 34.71
CA ASP A 623 7.55 0.58 34.76
C ASP A 623 8.98 0.37 35.27
N LYS A 624 9.99 0.79 34.49
CA LYS A 624 11.40 0.63 34.86
C LYS A 624 12.30 1.63 34.14
N GLU A 625 13.27 2.19 34.86
CA GLU A 625 14.39 2.90 34.25
C GLU A 625 15.30 1.91 33.50
N ILE A 626 15.65 2.24 32.26
CA ILE A 626 16.43 1.39 31.37
C ILE A 626 17.92 1.56 31.68
N ARG A 627 18.62 0.47 32.00
CA ARG A 627 20.08 0.45 32.10
C ARG A 627 20.68 0.14 30.74
N ILE A 628 21.57 1.02 30.28
CA ILE A 628 22.15 0.98 28.94
C ILE A 628 23.55 0.35 29.01
N GLN A 629 23.80 -0.59 28.11
CA GLN A 629 25.11 -1.19 27.84
C GLN A 629 25.31 -1.14 26.33
N ASP A 630 26.34 -0.44 25.87
CA ASP A 630 26.73 -0.34 24.45
C ASP A 630 25.57 0.05 23.50
N LYS A 631 24.84 1.14 23.82
CA LYS A 631 23.65 1.63 23.09
C LYS A 631 22.46 0.66 23.04
N THR A 632 22.52 -0.40 23.83
CA THR A 632 21.45 -1.39 23.96
C THR A 632 20.98 -1.51 25.40
N ALA A 633 19.78 -2.05 25.59
CA ALA A 633 19.31 -2.45 26.89
C ALA A 633 18.47 -3.72 26.81
N THR A 634 18.70 -4.64 27.74
CA THR A 634 17.92 -5.87 27.88
C THR A 634 17.00 -5.75 29.08
N VAL A 635 15.71 -5.98 28.86
CA VAL A 635 14.66 -5.85 29.86
C VAL A 635 13.96 -7.19 30.04
N ASP A 636 14.01 -7.72 31.26
CA ASP A 636 13.26 -8.90 31.66
C ASP A 636 11.78 -8.52 31.89
N ILE A 637 10.91 -9.17 31.13
CA ILE A 637 9.46 -9.02 31.14
C ILE A 637 8.75 -10.35 31.46
N SER A 638 9.47 -11.36 31.93
CA SER A 638 8.93 -12.69 32.27
C SER A 638 7.77 -12.67 33.28
N ASN A 639 7.61 -11.59 34.05
CA ASN A 639 6.49 -11.44 34.98
C ASN A 639 5.19 -10.93 34.33
N LEU A 640 5.20 -10.55 33.05
CA LEU A 640 4.00 -10.08 32.33
C LEU A 640 3.26 -11.26 31.67
N PRO A 641 1.96 -11.48 31.93
CA PRO A 641 1.18 -12.56 31.31
C PRO A 641 1.22 -12.56 29.77
N VAL A 642 1.04 -13.73 29.15
CA VAL A 642 0.87 -13.86 27.70
C VAL A 642 -0.27 -12.95 27.22
N GLY A 643 -0.01 -12.15 26.17
CA GLY A 643 -0.98 -11.17 25.69
C GLY A 643 -0.37 -10.04 24.85
N SER A 644 -1.22 -9.11 24.43
CA SER A 644 -0.82 -7.89 23.73
C SER A 644 -0.66 -6.73 24.71
N TYR A 645 0.35 -5.90 24.49
CA TYR A 645 0.67 -4.73 25.30
C TYR A 645 1.06 -3.55 24.43
N ILE A 646 0.99 -2.33 24.97
CA ILE A 646 1.57 -1.13 24.37
C ILE A 646 2.83 -0.79 25.17
N ILE A 647 3.96 -0.74 24.50
CA ILE A 647 5.25 -0.37 25.10
C ILE A 647 5.62 1.05 24.70
N LYS A 648 6.12 1.84 25.66
CA LYS A 648 6.57 3.22 25.45
C LYS A 648 7.92 3.45 26.10
N ILE A 649 8.81 4.12 25.36
CA ILE A 649 10.12 4.57 25.87
C ILE A 649 10.07 6.08 26.01
N PHE A 650 10.51 6.58 27.17
CA PHE A 650 10.54 8.00 27.50
C PHE A 650 11.96 8.47 27.78
N ASN A 651 12.28 9.73 27.44
CA ASN A 651 13.38 10.48 28.04
C ASN A 651 12.83 11.82 28.55
N SER A 652 13.02 12.12 29.84
CA SER A 652 12.70 13.42 30.45
C SER A 652 11.32 13.97 30.03
N ASN A 653 10.32 13.07 29.99
CA ASN A 653 8.92 13.27 29.60
C ASN A 653 8.56 13.24 28.10
N ASN A 654 9.52 13.09 27.20
CA ASN A 654 9.25 12.88 25.77
C ASN A 654 9.06 11.39 25.45
N VAL A 655 7.96 11.03 24.78
CA VAL A 655 7.78 9.68 24.22
C VAL A 655 8.65 9.57 22.98
N LEU A 656 9.64 8.68 23.01
CA LEU A 656 10.60 8.46 21.92
C LEU A 656 10.22 7.29 21.02
N ALA A 657 9.57 6.27 21.59
CA ALA A 657 9.04 5.12 20.86
C ALA A 657 7.70 4.71 21.45
N THR A 658 6.79 4.24 20.61
CA THR A 658 5.54 3.57 21.00
C THR A 658 5.29 2.42 20.05
N GLU A 659 5.25 1.20 20.56
CA GLU A 659 5.03 0.00 19.76
C GLU A 659 4.00 -0.94 20.41
N LEU A 660 3.47 -1.85 19.60
CA LEU A 660 2.69 -2.99 20.08
C LEU A 660 3.65 -4.11 20.45
N LEU A 661 3.62 -4.60 21.68
CA LEU A 661 4.42 -5.74 22.15
C LEU A 661 3.52 -6.97 22.30
N MET A 662 3.91 -8.09 21.68
CA MET A 662 3.23 -9.37 21.84
C MET A 662 4.06 -10.27 22.74
N ILE A 663 3.50 -10.72 23.86
CA ILE A 663 4.16 -11.72 24.72
C ILE A 663 3.62 -13.10 24.36
N ASN A 664 4.50 -14.02 23.95
CA ASN A 664 4.16 -15.42 23.64
C ASN A 664 5.11 -16.37 24.38
N ARG A 665 4.56 -17.14 25.31
CA ARG A 665 5.26 -18.18 26.04
C ARG A 665 4.59 -19.51 25.79
#